data_AF-A0A0F9SZ91-F1
#
_entry.id   AF-A0A0F9SZ91-F1
#
_cell.length_a   1.000
_cell.length_b   1.000
_cell.length_c   1.000
_cell.angle_alpha   90.00
_cell.angle_beta   90.00
_cell.angle_gamma   90.00
#
_symmetry.space_group_name_H-M   'P 1'
#
loop_
_entity.id
_entity.type
_entity.pdbx_description
1 polymer ?
#
loop_
_entity_poly.entity_id
_entity_poly.type
_entity_poly.pdbx_seq_one_letter_code
_entity_poly.pdbx_strand_id
1 'polypeptide(L)'
;MTLYRPSEPSWNIAEEDRHILQRMDETYQHSITIQQSFWSEADLDSRFRAGDQTLWEDVYGNLPAFRKRQFQFNRIRRVCNLVTGHQRRNRKSTVVTPRENADSKTAGQFTKLMYWANDFGNVLETVSGAFDGMLTTGMNLLSVWADYTSDPISGDLRVDNLSYNSYLIDPYFRKHDLSDCNFIWTRKFITKQQAIMLAPEKADFIEQLYVRSYRDGKFQFLPESYHYGMQDLMYYDEYWYRDHREQELLVDARTGETMEWTGNEANRAEFLKAHPQITTIKQTIPTVKLATVLEGNVLYHGLNPMGIDRFPFVPVLGYYDPQLPYFPWRIQGVVRGLRDAQFLYNRRRMIELDILESQINSGWKVKEDALVNPKDAFLTGQGRLLTLKQDAEMTDVEQIQPPQVPPSMIQLSELLGQEISEISGVNEELLGSADDDKAGILSMLRQGAGLTTLQILFDQLDQSQKYLGQIFVEYMQKNFTPGKVERIIDEKPTEEFYHRCFGKYDATVEEGLNTSTQRQTQFVQLLHLKEIGIPVPTAILLENATLSDKEQLIEAIQEEEQQQAQQSQQQQQVQIEMIKAQIQDLQARAEANAGLSIERKTRSISNLSLSEERRMEAIKDLNQSELDKIRSIKELQGIDLEHINKALMIIQALQAQEVEKVEEASPIQKNITSLSQSIGTGV
;
A
#
# COMPACT_ATOMS: atom_id res chain seq x y z
N MET A 1 -28.66 20.65 7.72
CA MET A 1 -27.65 20.00 8.58
C MET A 1 -28.13 20.21 9.99
N THR A 2 -28.74 19.19 10.60
CA THR A 2 -29.07 19.21 12.03
C THR A 2 -28.11 18.24 12.67
N LEU A 3 -27.21 18.72 13.53
CA LEU A 3 -26.24 17.89 14.25
C LEU A 3 -26.86 17.16 15.45
N TYR A 4 -28.02 17.63 15.91
CA TYR A 4 -28.67 17.16 17.11
C TYR A 4 -29.90 16.33 16.76
N ARG A 5 -30.11 15.24 17.50
CA ARG A 5 -31.32 14.46 17.43
C ARG A 5 -32.51 15.30 17.94
N PRO A 6 -33.69 15.26 17.30
CA PRO A 6 -34.85 16.07 17.71
C PRO A 6 -35.44 15.83 19.12
N SER A 7 -34.81 15.01 19.98
CA SER A 7 -35.45 14.51 21.21
C SER A 7 -34.56 14.37 22.44
N GLU A 8 -33.33 14.90 22.48
CA GLU A 8 -32.53 14.87 23.72
C GLU A 8 -32.74 16.17 24.50
N PRO A 9 -33.34 16.15 25.71
CA PRO A 9 -33.54 17.33 26.52
C PRO A 9 -32.54 17.35 27.68
N SER A 10 -31.46 18.12 27.55
CA SER A 10 -30.73 18.65 28.70
C SER A 10 -30.13 20.00 28.33
N TRP A 11 -31.00 21.01 28.25
CA TRP A 11 -30.65 22.35 27.81
C TRP A 11 -31.16 23.33 28.85
N ASN A 12 -30.33 23.64 29.84
CA ASN A 12 -30.34 24.85 30.66
C ASN A 12 -29.57 24.63 31.97
N ILE A 13 -28.30 25.06 32.05
CA ILE A 13 -27.70 25.49 33.32
C ILE A 13 -26.83 26.72 33.04
N ALA A 14 -27.42 27.92 33.15
CA ALA A 14 -26.77 29.21 32.85
C ALA A 14 -25.48 29.46 33.68
N GLU A 15 -25.27 28.72 34.77
CA GLU A 15 -24.06 28.77 35.59
C GLU A 15 -22.96 27.82 35.04
N GLU A 16 -23.33 26.65 34.52
CA GLU A 16 -22.42 25.74 33.82
C GLU A 16 -21.94 26.34 32.50
N ASP A 17 -22.81 27.10 31.80
CA ASP A 17 -22.47 27.82 30.58
C ASP A 17 -21.32 28.82 30.79
N ARG A 18 -21.25 29.47 31.95
CA ARG A 18 -20.12 30.37 32.29
C ARG A 18 -18.86 29.59 32.59
N HIS A 19 -18.97 28.48 33.31
CA HIS A 19 -17.84 27.64 33.66
C HIS A 19 -17.19 27.02 32.41
N ILE A 20 -17.98 26.58 31.43
CA ILE A 20 -17.45 26.01 30.19
C ILE A 20 -16.76 27.08 29.33
N LEU A 21 -17.32 28.29 29.23
CA LEU A 21 -16.67 29.40 28.52
C LEU A 21 -15.34 29.78 29.20
N GLN A 22 -15.30 29.83 30.53
CA GLN A 22 -14.06 30.05 31.27
C GLN A 22 -13.03 28.95 30.99
N ARG A 23 -13.45 27.68 31.03
CA ARG A 23 -12.58 26.53 30.71
C ARG A 23 -12.04 26.60 29.28
N MET A 24 -12.87 26.99 28.31
CA MET A 24 -12.44 27.19 26.92
C MET A 24 -11.36 28.27 26.85
N ASP A 25 -11.55 29.41 27.52
CA ASP A 25 -10.57 30.49 27.55
C ASP A 25 -9.26 30.05 28.23
N GLU A 26 -9.31 29.38 29.37
CA GLU A 26 -8.13 28.83 30.05
C GLU A 26 -7.37 27.84 29.16
N THR A 27 -8.10 26.95 28.50
CA THR A 27 -7.53 25.98 27.56
C THR A 27 -6.82 26.69 26.41
N TYR A 28 -7.46 27.70 25.83
CA TYR A 28 -6.89 28.50 24.75
C TYR A 28 -5.59 29.18 25.18
N GLN A 29 -5.58 29.86 26.33
CA GLN A 29 -4.38 30.56 26.83
C GLN A 29 -3.19 29.61 27.03
N HIS A 30 -3.43 28.38 27.51
CA HIS A 30 -2.37 27.40 27.72
C HIS A 30 -1.83 26.79 26.42
N SER A 31 -2.69 26.53 25.42
CA SER A 31 -2.28 25.80 24.22
C SER A 31 -1.92 26.69 23.03
N ILE A 32 -2.44 27.92 22.96
CA ILE A 32 -2.34 28.75 21.74
C ILE A 32 -0.90 29.05 21.35
N THR A 33 -0.01 29.34 22.31
CA THR A 33 1.39 29.68 22.00
C THR A 33 2.09 28.57 21.22
N ILE A 34 1.83 27.31 21.61
CA ILE A 34 2.42 26.14 20.95
C ILE A 34 1.72 25.90 19.60
N GLN A 35 0.39 25.95 19.56
CA GLN A 35 -0.39 25.73 18.34
C GLN A 35 -0.14 26.79 17.27
N GLN A 36 0.03 28.05 17.67
CA GLN A 36 0.30 29.16 16.75
C GLN A 36 1.63 28.97 16.02
N SER A 37 2.64 28.38 16.67
CA SER A 37 3.89 28.02 16.01
C SER A 37 3.70 26.93 14.94
N PHE A 38 2.79 25.98 15.16
CA PHE A 38 2.43 24.99 14.14
C PHE A 38 1.60 25.62 13.02
N TRP A 39 0.62 26.46 13.34
CA TRP A 39 -0.18 27.16 12.34
C TRP A 39 0.66 28.08 11.45
N SER A 40 1.65 28.79 12.00
CA SER A 40 2.54 29.63 11.20
C SER A 40 3.38 28.80 10.24
N GLU A 41 3.93 27.68 10.71
CA GLU A 41 4.69 26.79 9.83
C GLU A 41 3.79 26.13 8.77
N ALA A 42 2.58 25.73 9.11
CA ALA A 42 1.63 25.13 8.18
C ALA A 42 1.10 26.13 7.12
N ASP A 43 0.95 27.41 7.48
CA ASP A 43 0.64 28.48 6.54
C ASP A 43 1.78 28.68 5.53
N LEU A 44 3.02 28.73 6.02
CA LEU A 44 4.21 28.78 5.17
C LEU A 44 4.25 27.56 4.22
N ASP A 45 4.03 26.33 4.71
CA ASP A 45 3.95 25.13 3.85
C ASP A 45 2.94 25.30 2.73
N SER A 46 1.73 25.74 3.08
CA SER A 46 0.62 25.91 2.14
C SER A 46 0.96 26.94 1.07
N ARG A 47 1.57 28.07 1.45
CA ARG A 47 2.00 29.14 0.54
C ARG A 47 3.18 28.72 -0.34
N PHE A 48 4.15 27.96 0.19
CA PHE A 48 5.26 27.38 -0.60
C PHE A 48 4.74 26.40 -1.64
N ARG A 49 3.78 25.54 -1.25
CA ARG A 49 3.11 24.62 -2.18
C ARG A 49 2.29 25.35 -3.23
N ALA A 50 1.60 26.43 -2.87
CA ALA A 50 0.85 27.26 -3.81
C ALA A 50 1.76 27.99 -4.81
N GLY A 51 2.98 28.32 -4.40
CA GLY A 51 3.91 29.12 -5.20
C GLY A 51 3.70 30.61 -4.98
N ASP A 52 3.53 31.03 -3.74
CA ASP A 52 3.43 32.45 -3.36
C ASP A 52 4.81 33.12 -3.38
N GLN A 53 4.91 34.21 -4.12
CA GLN A 53 6.16 34.96 -4.34
C GLN A 53 6.49 35.88 -3.16
N THR A 54 5.51 36.23 -2.31
CA THR A 54 5.72 37.14 -1.18
C THR A 54 6.56 36.50 -0.06
N LEU A 55 6.59 35.17 0.02
CA LEU A 55 7.33 34.39 1.02
C LEU A 55 8.84 34.65 1.05
N TRP A 56 9.41 35.16 -0.03
CA TRP A 56 10.83 35.46 -0.12
C TRP A 56 11.26 36.54 0.86
N GLU A 57 10.43 37.57 1.03
CA GLU A 57 10.68 38.66 1.96
C GLU A 57 10.33 38.24 3.39
N ASP A 58 9.21 37.52 3.55
CA ASP A 58 8.69 37.07 4.86
C ASP A 58 9.65 36.12 5.60
N VAL A 59 10.27 35.17 4.89
CA VAL A 59 11.05 34.08 5.53
C VAL A 59 12.55 34.37 5.58
N TYR A 60 13.11 34.94 4.51
CA TYR A 60 14.57 35.05 4.35
C TYR A 60 15.10 36.48 4.44
N GLY A 61 14.23 37.43 4.84
CA GLY A 61 14.46 38.85 5.07
C GLY A 61 15.88 39.35 4.85
N ASN A 62 16.15 39.86 3.64
CA ASN A 62 17.30 40.72 3.24
C ASN A 62 17.48 40.69 1.71
N LEU A 63 16.43 40.98 0.96
CA LEU A 63 16.62 41.30 -0.46
C LEU A 63 16.95 42.80 -0.55
N PRO A 64 18.05 43.18 -1.24
CA PRO A 64 18.37 44.59 -1.47
C PRO A 64 17.14 45.32 -2.02
N ALA A 65 16.87 46.54 -1.56
CA ALA A 65 15.69 47.36 -1.92
C ALA A 65 15.48 47.64 -3.43
N PHE A 66 16.32 47.07 -4.29
CA PHE A 66 16.06 47.01 -5.72
C PHE A 66 14.89 46.07 -5.98
N ARG A 67 13.74 46.65 -6.33
CA ARG A 67 12.54 45.95 -6.83
C ARG A 67 12.84 45.18 -8.13
N LYS A 68 13.61 44.10 -8.02
CA LYS A 68 13.76 43.11 -9.10
C LYS A 68 12.51 42.23 -9.11
N ARG A 69 12.06 41.84 -10.30
CA ARG A 69 10.94 40.90 -10.43
C ARG A 69 11.38 39.57 -9.84
N GLN A 70 10.67 39.05 -8.85
CA GLN A 70 10.98 37.76 -8.25
C GLN A 70 10.25 36.67 -9.05
N PHE A 71 11.00 35.74 -9.64
CA PHE A 71 10.44 34.58 -10.32
C PHE A 71 10.43 33.37 -9.39
N GLN A 72 9.36 32.59 -9.43
CA GLN A 72 9.21 31.38 -8.64
C GLN A 72 8.90 30.19 -9.54
N PHE A 73 9.78 29.20 -9.49
CA PHE A 73 9.69 27.97 -10.24
C PHE A 73 9.32 26.83 -9.30
N ASN A 74 8.04 26.77 -8.93
CA ASN A 74 7.54 25.82 -7.94
C ASN A 74 7.60 24.37 -8.45
N ARG A 75 8.51 23.57 -7.88
CA ARG A 75 8.64 22.12 -8.11
C ARG A 75 7.97 21.29 -7.03
N ILE A 76 7.75 21.85 -5.83
CA ILE A 76 7.11 21.18 -4.68
C ILE A 76 5.74 20.61 -5.07
N ARG A 77 4.92 21.39 -5.80
CA ARG A 77 3.57 20.94 -6.19
C ARG A 77 3.59 19.66 -7.02
N ARG A 78 4.61 19.46 -7.86
CA ARG A 78 4.78 18.24 -8.67
C ARG A 78 5.01 17.02 -7.77
N VAL A 79 5.86 17.16 -6.75
CA VAL A 79 6.15 16.11 -5.77
C VAL A 79 4.88 15.71 -5.03
N CYS A 80 4.16 16.67 -4.42
CA CYS A 80 2.91 16.38 -3.70
C CYS A 80 1.85 15.72 -4.60
N ASN A 81 1.68 16.21 -5.83
CA ASN A 81 0.70 15.67 -6.78
C ASN A 81 1.03 14.23 -7.20
N LEU A 82 2.30 13.85 -7.25
CA LEU A 82 2.70 12.49 -7.54
C LEU A 82 2.31 11.53 -6.41
N VAL A 83 2.63 11.89 -5.16
CA VAL A 83 2.32 11.05 -3.99
C VAL A 83 0.80 10.89 -3.82
N THR A 84 0.05 11.99 -3.91
CA THR A 84 -1.42 11.96 -3.88
C THR A 84 -2.02 11.23 -5.08
N GLY A 85 -1.46 11.40 -6.28
CA GLY A 85 -1.91 10.72 -7.49
C GLY A 85 -1.78 9.20 -7.38
N HIS A 86 -0.70 8.73 -6.76
CA HIS A 86 -0.53 7.31 -6.45
C HIS A 86 -1.62 6.82 -5.48
N GLN A 87 -1.84 7.54 -4.37
CA GLN A 87 -2.90 7.21 -3.40
C GLN A 87 -4.29 7.16 -4.03
N ARG A 88 -4.61 8.11 -4.91
CA ARG A 88 -5.91 8.19 -5.59
C ARG A 88 -6.14 7.05 -6.58
N ARG A 89 -5.07 6.56 -7.23
CA ARG A 89 -5.15 5.39 -8.12
C ARG A 89 -5.32 4.09 -7.33
N ASN A 90 -4.63 3.99 -6.19
CA ASN A 90 -4.62 2.81 -5.32
C ASN A 90 -5.40 3.05 -4.03
N ARG A 91 -6.63 3.59 -4.15
CA ARG A 91 -7.50 3.73 -2.97
C ARG A 91 -7.77 2.35 -2.38
N LYS A 92 -7.84 2.31 -1.06
CA LYS A 92 -8.27 1.13 -0.30
C LYS A 92 -9.64 1.41 0.29
N SER A 93 -10.46 0.38 0.40
CA SER A 93 -11.75 0.45 1.11
C SER A 93 -11.58 -0.10 2.52
N THR A 94 -12.44 0.34 3.44
CA THR A 94 -12.46 -0.17 4.81
C THR A 94 -13.40 -1.36 4.90
N VAL A 95 -12.88 -2.52 5.32
CA VAL A 95 -13.62 -3.77 5.48
C VAL A 95 -13.59 -4.24 6.93
N VAL A 96 -14.58 -5.03 7.33
CA VAL A 96 -14.66 -5.61 8.68
C VAL A 96 -14.45 -7.11 8.56
N THR A 97 -13.36 -7.60 9.12
CA THR A 97 -13.01 -9.03 9.14
C THR A 97 -13.31 -9.61 10.52
N PRO A 98 -13.84 -10.85 10.60
CA PRO A 98 -14.05 -11.50 11.89
C PRO A 98 -12.69 -11.90 12.49
N ARG A 99 -12.56 -11.76 13.81
CA ARG A 99 -11.40 -12.24 14.53
C ARG A 99 -11.56 -13.74 14.80
N GLU A 100 -10.63 -14.55 14.32
CA GLU A 100 -10.61 -16.00 14.52
C GLU A 100 -11.92 -16.69 14.09
N ASN A 101 -12.63 -17.35 15.01
CA ASN A 101 -13.87 -18.11 14.78
C ASN A 101 -15.14 -17.29 15.06
N ALA A 102 -15.04 -15.97 15.14
CA ALA A 102 -16.19 -15.08 15.25
C ALA A 102 -17.14 -15.19 14.05
N ASP A 103 -18.37 -14.69 14.20
CA ASP A 103 -19.38 -14.80 13.15
C ASP A 103 -19.02 -13.98 11.89
N SER A 104 -18.61 -14.73 10.87
CA SER A 104 -18.30 -14.20 9.54
C SER A 104 -19.50 -13.53 8.86
N LYS A 105 -20.74 -13.95 9.19
CA LYS A 105 -21.94 -13.32 8.62
C LYS A 105 -22.10 -11.91 9.16
N THR A 106 -22.00 -11.72 10.47
CA THR A 106 -22.08 -10.40 11.10
C THR A 106 -20.96 -9.47 10.60
N ALA A 107 -19.72 -9.95 10.46
CA ALA A 107 -18.62 -9.16 9.86
C ALA A 107 -18.90 -8.77 8.39
N GLY A 108 -19.49 -9.69 7.62
CA GLY A 108 -19.95 -9.43 6.26
C GLY A 108 -21.05 -8.37 6.19
N GLN A 109 -21.98 -8.37 7.15
CA GLN A 109 -23.03 -7.36 7.29
C GLN A 109 -22.45 -5.97 7.56
N PHE A 110 -21.51 -5.83 8.50
CA PHE A 110 -20.80 -4.57 8.73
C PHE A 110 -20.03 -4.09 7.50
N THR A 111 -19.38 -5.01 6.78
CA THR A 111 -18.67 -4.66 5.55
C THR A 111 -19.62 -4.07 4.50
N LYS A 112 -20.82 -4.63 4.31
CA LYS A 112 -21.84 -4.07 3.41
C LYS A 112 -22.27 -2.66 3.83
N LEU A 113 -22.51 -2.46 5.14
CA LEU A 113 -22.86 -1.13 5.67
C LEU A 113 -21.73 -0.12 5.50
N MET A 114 -20.47 -0.54 5.63
CA MET A 114 -19.31 0.32 5.38
C MET A 114 -19.23 0.76 3.93
N TYR A 115 -19.41 -0.16 2.97
CA TYR A 115 -19.46 0.21 1.54
C TYR A 115 -20.58 1.23 1.29
N TRP A 116 -21.79 0.97 1.80
CA TRP A 116 -22.91 1.91 1.66
C TRP A 116 -22.60 3.28 2.28
N ALA A 117 -22.06 3.34 3.50
CA ALA A 117 -21.74 4.59 4.17
C ALA A 117 -20.63 5.37 3.47
N ASN A 118 -19.60 4.67 2.99
CA ASN A 118 -18.49 5.28 2.24
C ASN A 118 -18.96 5.85 0.90
N ASP A 119 -19.78 5.11 0.16
CA ASP A 119 -20.33 5.54 -1.14
C ASP A 119 -21.32 6.69 -0.99
N PHE A 120 -22.26 6.59 -0.04
CA PHE A 120 -23.24 7.64 0.21
C PHE A 120 -22.55 8.93 0.67
N GLY A 121 -21.51 8.81 1.50
CA GLY A 121 -20.72 9.89 2.08
C GLY A 121 -19.61 10.49 1.22
N ASN A 122 -19.26 9.87 0.08
CA ASN A 122 -18.00 10.15 -0.63
C ASN A 122 -16.80 10.21 0.35
N VAL A 123 -16.78 9.30 1.32
CA VAL A 123 -15.83 9.35 2.44
C VAL A 123 -14.40 9.17 1.94
N LEU A 124 -14.21 8.30 0.95
CA LEU A 124 -12.89 8.02 0.36
C LEU A 124 -12.30 9.25 -0.34
N GLU A 125 -13.12 10.08 -0.99
CA GLU A 125 -12.72 11.37 -1.57
C GLU A 125 -12.24 12.33 -0.48
N THR A 126 -13.00 12.43 0.63
CA THR A 126 -12.63 13.28 1.77
C THR A 126 -11.34 12.80 2.43
N VAL A 127 -11.14 11.49 2.57
CA VAL A 127 -9.89 10.89 3.07
C VAL A 127 -8.71 11.22 2.13
N SER A 128 -8.88 11.10 0.81
CA SER A 128 -7.87 11.55 -0.17
C SER A 128 -7.57 13.06 -0.06
N GLY A 129 -8.57 13.89 0.26
CA GLY A 129 -8.41 15.32 0.52
C GLY A 129 -7.65 15.61 1.82
N ALA A 130 -7.93 14.86 2.88
CA ALA A 130 -7.20 14.96 4.14
C ALA A 130 -5.74 14.51 4.01
N PHE A 131 -5.50 13.44 3.24
CA PHE A 131 -4.14 12.99 2.90
C PHE A 131 -3.36 14.07 2.13
N ASP A 132 -4.00 14.75 1.18
CA ASP A 132 -3.37 15.86 0.45
C ASP A 132 -3.01 17.05 1.36
N GLY A 133 -3.89 17.38 2.31
CA GLY A 133 -3.62 18.39 3.34
C GLY A 133 -2.47 17.99 4.26
N MET A 134 -2.50 16.75 4.77
CA MET A 134 -1.45 16.15 5.58
C MET A 134 -0.09 16.18 4.88
N LEU A 135 -0.01 15.84 3.59
CA LEU A 135 1.26 15.92 2.84
C LEU A 135 1.83 17.34 2.79
N THR A 136 0.99 18.36 2.89
CA THR A 136 1.38 19.77 2.86
C THR A 136 1.84 20.23 4.23
N THR A 137 0.95 20.18 5.22
CA THR A 137 1.11 20.84 6.52
C THR A 137 1.53 19.90 7.64
N GLY A 138 1.45 18.59 7.40
CA GLY A 138 1.81 17.51 8.32
C GLY A 138 0.64 16.89 9.07
N MET A 139 -0.50 17.58 9.20
CA MET A 139 -1.67 17.04 9.89
C MET A 139 -2.97 17.69 9.40
N ASN A 140 -3.95 16.84 9.13
CA ASN A 140 -5.36 17.20 8.96
C ASN A 140 -6.22 16.33 9.86
N LEU A 141 -7.41 16.81 10.24
CA LEU A 141 -8.37 16.01 11.02
C LEU A 141 -9.56 15.63 10.15
N LEU A 142 -9.96 14.36 10.20
CA LEU A 142 -11.24 13.90 9.68
C LEU A 142 -12.28 14.01 10.80
N SER A 143 -13.30 14.82 10.60
CA SER A 143 -14.41 15.00 11.56
C SER A 143 -15.58 14.14 11.12
N VAL A 144 -15.95 13.15 11.94
CA VAL A 144 -17.15 12.35 11.71
C VAL A 144 -18.33 13.09 12.34
N TRP A 145 -19.43 13.22 11.61
CA TRP A 145 -20.67 13.82 12.11
C TRP A 145 -21.89 13.06 11.56
N ALA A 146 -23.01 13.12 12.28
CA ALA A 146 -24.26 12.48 11.87
C ALA A 146 -25.22 13.52 11.29
N ASP A 147 -25.68 13.29 10.06
CA ASP A 147 -26.66 14.14 9.39
C ASP A 147 -28.07 13.59 9.58
N TYR A 148 -28.91 14.32 10.32
CA TYR A 148 -30.29 13.94 10.57
C TYR A 148 -31.29 14.53 9.56
N THR A 149 -30.83 15.15 8.47
CA THR A 149 -31.73 15.81 7.49
C THR A 149 -32.54 14.82 6.64
N SER A 150 -31.92 13.75 6.15
CA SER A 150 -32.57 12.69 5.36
C SER A 150 -33.14 11.59 6.25
N ASP A 151 -32.38 11.15 7.26
CA ASP A 151 -32.79 10.15 8.24
C ASP A 151 -32.85 10.77 9.66
N PRO A 152 -34.02 11.23 10.10
CA PRO A 152 -34.17 11.88 11.39
C PRO A 152 -34.04 10.92 12.59
N ILE A 153 -34.03 9.61 12.36
CA ILE A 153 -34.02 8.60 13.43
C ILE A 153 -32.61 8.05 13.64
N SER A 154 -31.99 7.53 12.58
CA SER A 154 -30.66 6.87 12.70
C SER A 154 -29.51 7.82 12.34
N GLY A 155 -29.80 8.89 11.60
CA GLY A 155 -28.79 9.76 10.99
C GLY A 155 -27.98 9.05 9.90
N ASP A 156 -27.48 9.83 8.96
CA ASP A 156 -26.54 9.38 7.95
C ASP A 156 -25.11 9.84 8.31
N LEU A 157 -24.15 8.92 8.26
CA LEU A 157 -22.76 9.22 8.59
C LEU A 157 -22.12 10.09 7.50
N ARG A 158 -21.47 11.17 7.92
CA ARG A 158 -20.72 12.09 7.08
C ARG A 158 -19.33 12.34 7.67
N VAL A 159 -18.39 12.68 6.80
CA VAL A 159 -17.01 12.99 7.18
C VAL A 159 -16.59 14.28 6.51
N ASP A 160 -16.13 15.23 7.33
CA ASP A 160 -15.53 16.47 6.88
C ASP A 160 -14.00 16.41 7.02
N ASN A 161 -13.30 17.12 6.13
CA ASN A 161 -11.86 17.34 6.23
C ASN A 161 -11.59 18.71 6.87
N LEU A 162 -11.06 18.71 8.09
CA LEU A 162 -10.64 19.91 8.80
C LEU A 162 -9.16 20.19 8.53
N SER A 163 -8.90 21.36 7.96
CA SER A 163 -7.56 21.85 7.65
C SER A 163 -6.84 22.36 8.90
N TYR A 164 -5.51 22.41 8.84
CA TYR A 164 -4.63 22.82 9.96
C TYR A 164 -5.05 24.07 10.74
N ASN A 165 -5.67 25.06 10.07
CA ASN A 165 -6.06 26.35 10.64
C ASN A 165 -7.47 26.36 11.25
N SER A 166 -8.25 25.28 11.09
CA SER A 166 -9.64 25.20 11.53
C SER A 166 -9.83 24.55 12.91
N TYR A 167 -8.77 24.02 13.50
CA TYR A 167 -8.82 23.32 14.79
C TYR A 167 -7.61 23.64 15.67
N LEU A 168 -7.84 23.56 16.98
CA LEU A 168 -6.87 23.66 18.06
C LEU A 168 -6.96 22.36 18.85
N ILE A 169 -5.88 21.58 18.85
CA ILE A 169 -5.80 20.27 19.52
C ILE A 169 -4.85 20.33 20.71
N ASP A 170 -5.03 19.46 21.70
CA ASP A 170 -4.07 19.29 22.80
C ASP A 170 -2.64 19.07 22.26
N PRO A 171 -1.66 19.99 22.47
CA PRO A 171 -0.31 19.85 21.91
C PRO A 171 0.48 18.65 22.43
N TYR A 172 0.01 17.97 23.48
CA TYR A 172 0.71 16.88 24.15
C TYR A 172 0.20 15.49 23.76
N PHE A 173 -0.73 15.38 22.82
CA PHE A 173 -1.16 14.08 22.29
C PHE A 173 0.03 13.33 21.67
N ARG A 174 0.07 12.01 21.89
CA ARG A 174 1.09 11.08 21.39
C ARG A 174 0.49 9.90 20.64
N LYS A 175 -0.76 9.55 20.91
CA LYS A 175 -1.42 8.40 20.29
C LYS A 175 -2.24 8.84 19.09
N HIS A 176 -2.18 8.04 18.03
CA HIS A 176 -2.95 8.26 16.79
C HIS A 176 -4.46 8.11 17.00
N ASP A 177 -4.90 7.38 18.05
CA ASP A 177 -6.32 7.20 18.39
C ASP A 177 -6.93 8.35 19.21
N LEU A 178 -6.12 9.38 19.55
CA LEU A 178 -6.50 10.50 20.40
C LEU A 178 -6.97 10.11 21.81
N SER A 179 -6.68 8.90 22.29
CA SER A 179 -7.09 8.44 23.62
C SER A 179 -6.37 9.17 24.76
N ASP A 180 -5.22 9.79 24.49
CA ASP A 180 -4.48 10.64 25.42
C ASP A 180 -4.75 12.14 25.24
N CYS A 181 -5.52 12.52 24.22
CA CYS A 181 -5.91 13.90 23.96
C CYS A 181 -6.90 14.40 25.02
N ASN A 182 -6.71 15.60 25.54
CA ASN A 182 -7.63 16.19 26.52
C ASN A 182 -8.73 17.04 25.89
N PHE A 183 -8.47 17.70 24.76
CA PHE A 183 -9.46 18.54 24.09
C PHE A 183 -9.15 18.72 22.59
N ILE A 184 -10.21 19.01 21.84
CA ILE A 184 -10.17 19.46 20.45
C ILE A 184 -11.19 20.59 20.32
N TRP A 185 -10.75 21.75 19.86
CA TRP A 185 -11.59 22.89 19.58
C TRP A 185 -11.57 23.16 18.09
N THR A 186 -12.71 23.05 17.41
CA THR A 186 -12.87 23.43 16.01
C THR A 186 -13.65 24.74 15.88
N ARG A 187 -13.31 25.55 14.87
CA ARG A 187 -14.05 26.77 14.53
C ARG A 187 -14.49 26.74 13.08
N LYS A 188 -15.76 27.07 12.85
CA LYS A 188 -16.37 27.27 11.53
C LYS A 188 -17.04 28.63 11.48
N PHE A 189 -17.08 29.26 10.32
CA PHE A 189 -17.88 30.47 10.08
C PHE A 189 -19.16 30.08 9.37
N ILE A 190 -20.31 30.40 9.96
CA ILE A 190 -21.62 30.05 9.44
C ILE A 190 -22.51 31.28 9.31
N THR A 191 -23.44 31.23 8.37
CA THR A 191 -24.47 32.27 8.26
C THR A 191 -25.51 32.09 9.36
N LYS A 192 -26.27 33.15 9.62
CA LYS A 192 -27.39 33.13 10.57
C LYS A 192 -28.45 32.09 10.25
N GLN A 193 -28.76 31.90 8.96
CA GLN A 193 -29.69 30.85 8.52
C GLN A 193 -29.16 29.45 8.80
N GLN A 194 -27.86 29.20 8.58
CA GLN A 194 -27.24 27.91 8.88
C GLN A 194 -27.26 27.64 10.39
N ALA A 195 -27.00 28.64 11.22
CA ALA A 195 -27.09 28.50 12.68
C ALA A 195 -28.50 28.11 13.14
N ILE A 196 -29.55 28.74 12.57
CA ILE A 196 -30.94 28.39 12.84
C ILE A 196 -31.26 26.94 12.41
N MET A 197 -30.72 26.50 11.26
CA MET A 197 -30.88 25.10 10.81
C MET A 197 -30.20 24.11 11.74
N LEU A 198 -29.08 24.47 12.36
CA LEU A 198 -28.36 23.60 13.30
C LEU A 198 -29.11 23.44 14.61
N ALA A 199 -29.70 24.53 15.13
CA ALA A 199 -30.45 24.54 16.38
C ALA A 199 -31.81 25.25 16.22
N PRO A 200 -32.82 24.58 15.62
CA PRO A 200 -34.13 25.18 15.34
C PRO A 200 -34.85 25.66 16.60
N GLU A 201 -34.63 25.02 17.74
CA GLU A 201 -35.27 25.36 19.02
C GLU A 201 -34.82 26.72 19.57
N LYS A 202 -33.61 27.18 19.19
CA LYS A 202 -33.05 28.48 19.58
C LYS A 202 -33.12 29.51 18.44
N ALA A 203 -34.01 29.31 17.45
CA ALA A 203 -34.15 30.21 16.31
C ALA A 203 -34.34 31.67 16.73
N ASP A 204 -35.29 31.94 17.63
CA ASP A 204 -35.59 33.30 18.10
C ASP A 204 -34.38 33.96 18.79
N PHE A 205 -33.62 33.18 19.56
CA PHE A 205 -32.40 33.66 20.22
C PHE A 205 -31.32 33.99 19.20
N ILE A 206 -31.08 33.10 18.23
CA ILE A 206 -30.10 33.30 17.16
C ILE A 206 -30.48 34.50 16.30
N GLU A 207 -31.78 34.70 16.03
CA GLU A 207 -32.32 35.86 15.32
C GLU A 207 -32.04 37.18 16.02
N GLN A 208 -31.96 37.19 17.35
CA GLN A 208 -31.64 38.37 18.14
C GLN A 208 -30.13 38.60 18.32
N LEU A 209 -29.29 37.61 18.03
CA LEU A 209 -27.84 37.77 18.12
C LEU A 209 -27.34 38.82 17.13
N TYR A 210 -26.58 39.77 17.66
CA TYR A 210 -25.85 40.76 16.89
C TYR A 210 -24.54 40.16 16.40
N VAL A 211 -24.35 40.12 15.08
CA VAL A 211 -23.11 39.65 14.46
C VAL A 211 -22.02 40.67 14.77
N ARG A 212 -21.09 40.34 15.66
CA ARG A 212 -19.97 41.23 15.96
C ARG A 212 -18.98 41.18 14.80
N SER A 213 -18.77 42.29 14.12
CA SER A 213 -17.72 42.40 13.07
C SER A 213 -16.28 42.32 13.61
N TYR A 214 -16.10 42.21 14.93
CA TYR A 214 -14.78 42.09 15.56
C TYR A 214 -14.46 40.62 15.83
N ARG A 215 -13.43 40.10 15.16
CA ARG A 215 -12.89 38.77 15.48
C ARG A 215 -12.24 38.82 16.85
N ASP A 216 -12.60 37.91 17.72
CA ASP A 216 -12.08 37.69 19.08
C ASP A 216 -10.56 37.44 19.18
N GLY A 217 -9.82 37.57 18.07
CA GLY A 217 -8.38 37.31 17.98
C GLY A 217 -8.01 35.83 17.90
N LYS A 218 -8.98 34.91 17.93
CA LYS A 218 -8.75 33.45 17.84
C LYS A 218 -8.81 32.96 16.39
N PHE A 219 -8.12 31.85 16.09
CA PHE A 219 -8.05 31.23 14.76
C PHE A 219 -7.72 32.22 13.61
N GLN A 220 -6.62 32.94 13.78
CA GLN A 220 -6.20 34.02 12.86
C GLN A 220 -5.86 33.54 11.45
N PHE A 221 -5.46 32.27 11.31
CA PHE A 221 -5.04 31.68 10.04
C PHE A 221 -6.20 31.13 9.19
N LEU A 222 -7.44 31.16 9.67
CA LEU A 222 -8.61 30.80 8.85
C LEU A 222 -8.71 31.73 7.62
N PRO A 223 -9.12 31.27 6.43
CA PRO A 223 -9.23 32.16 5.26
C PRO A 223 -10.25 33.27 5.46
N GLU A 224 -11.36 32.93 6.13
CA GLU A 224 -12.37 33.90 6.54
C GLU A 224 -11.69 34.96 7.39
N SER A 225 -10.78 34.57 8.30
CA SER A 225 -9.72 35.37 8.98
C SER A 225 -9.38 36.72 8.38
N TYR A 226 -8.87 36.62 7.16
CA TYR A 226 -8.11 37.64 6.46
C TYR A 226 -8.98 38.66 5.75
N HIS A 227 -10.22 38.29 5.38
CA HIS A 227 -11.12 39.16 4.63
C HIS A 227 -12.12 39.83 5.57
N TYR A 228 -11.72 40.99 6.10
CA TYR A 228 -12.50 41.81 7.05
C TYR A 228 -13.87 42.30 6.52
N GLY A 229 -14.16 42.13 5.22
CA GLY A 229 -15.36 42.64 4.57
C GLY A 229 -16.62 41.76 4.64
N MET A 230 -16.55 40.55 5.19
CA MET A 230 -17.71 39.64 5.28
C MET A 230 -18.52 39.95 6.54
N GLN A 231 -19.53 40.83 6.44
CA GLN A 231 -20.28 41.35 7.60
C GLN A 231 -21.36 40.40 8.16
N ASP A 232 -21.67 39.28 7.50
CA ASP A 232 -22.82 38.43 7.84
C ASP A 232 -22.48 37.01 8.34
N LEU A 233 -21.20 36.75 8.65
CA LEU A 233 -20.75 35.46 9.18
C LEU A 233 -20.60 35.50 10.69
N MET A 234 -21.13 34.49 11.37
CA MET A 234 -20.94 34.26 12.80
C MET A 234 -19.91 33.15 13.02
N TYR A 235 -19.10 33.26 14.06
CA TYR A 235 -18.23 32.15 14.45
C TYR A 235 -19.02 31.12 15.26
N TYR A 236 -18.85 29.86 14.87
CA TYR A 236 -19.42 28.67 15.48
C TYR A 236 -18.27 27.77 15.94
N ASP A 237 -18.20 27.56 17.24
CA ASP A 237 -17.15 26.82 17.92
C ASP A 237 -17.68 25.48 18.44
N GLU A 238 -16.98 24.39 18.17
CA GLU A 238 -17.21 23.09 18.80
C GLU A 238 -16.01 22.77 19.69
N TYR A 239 -16.24 22.75 21.00
CA TYR A 239 -15.25 22.42 22.00
C TYR A 239 -15.52 21.02 22.54
N TRP A 240 -14.72 20.07 22.07
CA TRP A 240 -14.73 18.69 22.51
C TRP A 240 -13.68 18.52 23.61
N TYR A 241 -14.07 17.97 24.76
CA TYR A 241 -13.12 17.74 25.85
C TYR A 241 -13.41 16.41 26.54
N ARG A 242 -12.34 15.82 27.06
CA ARG A 242 -12.43 14.56 27.79
C ARG A 242 -12.93 14.81 29.20
N ASP A 243 -13.89 13.99 29.59
CA ASP A 243 -14.46 13.91 30.91
C ASP A 243 -14.71 12.44 31.26
N HIS A 244 -15.49 12.18 32.29
CA HIS A 244 -15.89 10.86 32.72
C HIS A 244 -17.41 10.80 32.87
N ARG A 245 -17.99 9.62 32.63
CA ARG A 245 -19.38 9.33 32.98
C ARG A 245 -19.45 8.05 33.80
N GLU A 246 -20.41 8.01 34.70
CA GLU A 246 -20.77 6.78 35.40
C GLU A 246 -21.73 5.97 34.52
N GLN A 247 -21.33 4.76 34.19
CA GLN A 247 -22.13 3.79 33.46
C GLN A 247 -22.56 2.67 34.41
N GLU A 248 -23.83 2.27 34.33
CA GLU A 248 -24.31 1.06 34.96
C GLU A 248 -24.30 -0.10 33.95
N LEU A 249 -23.54 -1.14 34.26
CA LEU A 249 -23.44 -2.37 33.48
C LEU A 249 -24.30 -3.45 34.12
N LEU A 250 -25.17 -4.06 33.31
CA LEU A 250 -25.79 -5.34 33.61
C LEU A 250 -24.81 -6.45 33.25
N VAL A 251 -24.47 -7.27 34.23
CA VAL A 251 -23.56 -8.40 34.08
C VAL A 251 -24.32 -9.67 34.35
N ASP A 252 -24.39 -10.56 33.37
CA ASP A 252 -24.89 -11.92 33.61
C ASP A 252 -23.85 -12.70 34.42
N ALA A 253 -24.24 -13.18 35.61
CA ALA A 253 -23.34 -13.91 36.50
C ALA A 253 -22.89 -15.28 35.95
N ARG A 254 -23.55 -15.83 34.92
CA ARG A 254 -23.21 -17.13 34.32
C ARG A 254 -22.29 -17.01 33.13
N THR A 255 -22.59 -16.11 32.19
CA THR A 255 -21.82 -15.93 30.96
C THR A 255 -20.72 -14.87 31.10
N GLY A 256 -20.86 -13.97 32.09
CA GLY A 256 -19.98 -12.80 32.22
C GLY A 256 -20.24 -11.73 31.17
N GLU A 257 -21.29 -11.87 30.36
CA GLU A 257 -21.66 -10.87 29.35
C GLU A 257 -22.13 -9.59 30.01
N THR A 258 -21.71 -8.46 29.43
CA THR A 258 -21.99 -7.14 29.97
C THR A 258 -22.78 -6.29 28.98
N MET A 259 -23.91 -5.75 29.40
CA MET A 259 -24.71 -4.79 28.63
C MET A 259 -24.85 -3.48 29.39
N GLU A 260 -24.78 -2.36 28.67
CA GLU A 260 -25.04 -1.04 29.25
C GLU A 260 -26.53 -0.85 29.48
N TRP A 261 -26.90 -0.44 30.70
CA TRP A 261 -28.29 -0.08 30.98
C TRP A 261 -28.58 1.37 30.59
N THR A 262 -29.50 1.58 29.65
CA THR A 262 -29.90 2.91 29.15
C THR A 262 -31.30 3.34 29.59
N GLY A 263 -31.99 2.53 30.42
CA GLY A 263 -33.37 2.79 30.87
C GLY A 263 -33.48 3.49 32.22
N ASN A 264 -34.71 3.84 32.62
CA ASN A 264 -34.99 4.42 33.93
C ASN A 264 -34.77 3.41 35.08
N GLU A 265 -34.44 3.91 36.28
CA GLU A 265 -34.23 3.08 37.49
C GLU A 265 -35.44 2.20 37.86
N ALA A 266 -36.66 2.65 37.56
CA ALA A 266 -37.88 1.87 37.80
C ALA A 266 -37.96 0.62 36.90
N ASN A 267 -37.66 0.77 35.61
CA ASN A 267 -37.63 -0.34 34.65
C ASN A 267 -36.48 -1.31 34.97
N ARG A 268 -35.39 -0.80 35.56
CA ARG A 268 -34.26 -1.60 36.02
C ARG A 268 -34.66 -2.54 37.15
N ALA A 269 -35.39 -2.02 38.14
CA ALA A 269 -35.85 -2.82 39.27
C ALA A 269 -36.82 -3.93 38.83
N GLU A 270 -37.65 -3.69 37.81
CA GLU A 270 -38.50 -4.72 37.20
C GLU A 270 -37.68 -5.75 36.41
N PHE A 271 -36.68 -5.31 35.64
CA PHE A 271 -35.80 -6.20 34.88
C PHE A 271 -34.96 -7.12 35.77
N LEU A 272 -34.41 -6.59 36.86
CA LEU A 272 -33.65 -7.37 37.86
C LEU A 272 -34.54 -8.36 38.63
N LYS A 273 -35.84 -8.04 38.81
CA LYS A 273 -36.82 -8.98 39.37
C LYS A 273 -37.17 -10.10 38.40
N ALA A 274 -37.24 -9.80 37.10
CA ALA A 274 -37.52 -10.79 36.06
C ALA A 274 -36.32 -11.73 35.80
N HIS A 275 -35.09 -11.22 35.93
CA HIS A 275 -33.85 -11.95 35.66
C HIS A 275 -32.88 -11.90 36.86
N PRO A 276 -33.07 -12.74 37.88
CA PRO A 276 -32.24 -12.74 39.10
C PRO A 276 -30.77 -13.19 38.89
N GLN A 277 -30.41 -13.58 37.66
CA GLN A 277 -29.05 -14.00 37.28
C GLN A 277 -28.18 -12.80 36.89
N ILE A 278 -28.79 -11.63 36.67
CA ILE A 278 -28.12 -10.41 36.21
C ILE A 278 -27.81 -9.53 37.43
N THR A 279 -26.55 -9.11 37.55
CA THR A 279 -26.07 -8.20 38.60
C THR A 279 -25.75 -6.84 37.98
N THR A 280 -25.89 -5.75 38.73
CA THR A 280 -25.45 -4.43 38.25
C THR A 280 -24.09 -4.05 38.83
N ILE A 281 -23.17 -3.61 37.96
CA ILE A 281 -21.89 -3.03 38.34
C ILE A 281 -21.87 -1.57 37.87
N LYS A 282 -21.51 -0.64 38.77
CA LYS A 282 -21.24 0.75 38.40
C LYS A 282 -19.78 0.87 37.99
N GLN A 283 -19.52 1.43 36.82
CA GLN A 283 -18.18 1.67 36.31
C GLN A 283 -18.06 3.10 35.79
N THR A 284 -16.99 3.80 36.18
CA THR A 284 -16.65 5.10 35.59
C THR A 284 -15.83 4.87 34.33
N ILE A 285 -16.30 5.40 33.19
CA ILE A 285 -15.57 5.34 31.92
C ILE A 285 -15.19 6.75 31.45
N PRO A 286 -14.05 6.91 30.75
CA PRO A 286 -13.74 8.17 30.09
C PRO A 286 -14.70 8.37 28.91
N THR A 287 -15.26 9.57 28.80
CA THR A 287 -16.18 9.98 27.75
C THR A 287 -15.81 11.36 27.24
N VAL A 288 -16.15 11.66 25.99
CA VAL A 288 -15.99 13.00 25.42
C VAL A 288 -17.31 13.76 25.50
N LYS A 289 -17.25 14.99 26.02
CA LYS A 289 -18.36 15.96 26.03
C LYS A 289 -18.16 17.00 24.94
N LEU A 290 -19.27 17.50 24.41
CA LEU A 290 -19.32 18.57 23.42
C LEU A 290 -19.90 19.83 24.07
N ALA A 291 -19.23 20.96 23.86
CA ALA A 291 -19.80 22.28 24.06
C ALA A 291 -19.81 23.03 22.73
N THR A 292 -20.99 23.46 22.29
CA THR A 292 -21.18 24.23 21.06
C THR A 292 -21.45 25.67 21.41
N VAL A 293 -20.66 26.60 20.87
CA VAL A 293 -20.73 28.03 21.20
C VAL A 293 -20.91 28.85 19.91
N LEU A 294 -21.86 29.79 19.93
CA LEU A 294 -22.15 30.72 18.84
C LEU A 294 -22.02 32.16 19.34
N GLU A 295 -21.11 32.94 18.75
CA GLU A 295 -20.85 34.34 19.13
C GLU A 295 -20.65 34.52 20.66
N GLY A 296 -19.98 33.55 21.30
CA GLY A 296 -19.70 33.55 22.74
C GLY A 296 -20.86 33.08 23.62
N ASN A 297 -21.97 32.62 23.04
CA ASN A 297 -23.11 32.06 23.77
C ASN A 297 -23.17 30.54 23.59
N VAL A 298 -23.35 29.80 24.68
CA VAL A 298 -23.43 28.34 24.65
C VAL A 298 -24.78 27.91 24.04
N LEU A 299 -24.71 27.20 22.91
CA LEU A 299 -25.86 26.58 22.28
C LEU A 299 -26.13 25.20 22.89
N TYR A 300 -25.10 24.36 23.01
CA TYR A 300 -25.16 23.02 23.57
C TYR A 300 -24.03 22.81 24.56
N HIS A 301 -24.29 22.07 25.63
CA HIS A 301 -23.28 21.48 26.49
C HIS A 301 -23.79 20.14 26.99
N GLY A 302 -23.09 19.06 26.64
CA GLY A 302 -23.57 17.72 26.94
C GLY A 302 -22.60 16.62 26.52
N LEU A 303 -23.10 15.38 26.55
CA LEU A 303 -22.38 14.22 26.02
C LEU A 303 -22.26 14.33 24.49
N ASN A 304 -21.41 13.50 23.89
CA ASN A 304 -21.34 13.42 22.44
C ASN A 304 -22.73 13.06 21.85
N PRO A 305 -23.32 13.87 20.95
CA PRO A 305 -24.64 13.60 20.34
C PRO A 305 -24.71 12.26 19.58
N MET A 306 -23.56 11.71 19.19
CA MET A 306 -23.49 10.40 18.54
C MET A 306 -23.67 9.21 19.51
N GLY A 307 -23.63 9.45 20.81
CA GLY A 307 -23.59 8.39 21.83
C GLY A 307 -22.25 7.65 21.90
N ILE A 308 -21.18 8.21 21.34
CA ILE A 308 -19.84 7.60 21.30
C ILE A 308 -18.95 8.18 22.41
N ASP A 309 -18.19 7.32 23.10
CA ASP A 309 -17.36 7.71 24.25
C ASP A 309 -15.98 8.27 23.86
N ARG A 310 -15.57 8.14 22.58
CA ARG A 310 -14.31 8.69 22.03
C ARG A 310 -14.53 9.96 21.23
N PHE A 311 -13.44 10.65 20.89
CA PHE A 311 -13.49 11.81 20.00
C PHE A 311 -14.00 11.41 18.61
N PRO A 312 -14.94 12.16 18.00
CA PRO A 312 -15.39 11.91 16.63
C PRO A 312 -14.40 12.50 15.60
N PHE A 313 -13.11 12.47 15.91
CA PHE A 313 -12.05 12.97 15.05
C PHE A 313 -11.02 11.88 14.83
N VAL A 314 -10.45 11.85 13.63
CA VAL A 314 -9.31 11.00 13.29
C VAL A 314 -8.19 11.86 12.72
N PRO A 315 -7.01 11.91 13.36
CA PRO A 315 -5.89 12.66 12.85
C PRO A 315 -5.21 11.89 11.72
N VAL A 316 -5.17 12.49 10.54
CA VAL A 316 -4.35 12.03 9.40
C VAL A 316 -2.99 12.71 9.54
N LEU A 317 -1.97 11.94 9.87
CA LEU A 317 -0.63 12.42 10.27
C LEU A 317 0.43 12.07 9.22
N GLY A 318 1.30 13.03 8.91
CA GLY A 318 2.43 12.85 8.01
C GLY A 318 3.63 12.25 8.74
N TYR A 319 4.76 12.95 8.71
CA TYR A 319 5.90 12.59 9.57
C TYR A 319 5.59 12.99 11.01
N TYR A 320 5.42 11.99 11.88
CA TYR A 320 5.01 12.17 13.26
C TYR A 320 5.98 11.57 14.26
N ASP A 321 6.70 12.43 14.99
CA ASP A 321 7.72 12.04 15.96
C ASP A 321 7.35 12.53 17.38
N PRO A 322 6.53 11.78 18.14
CA PRO A 322 5.97 12.23 19.42
C PRO A 322 7.01 12.51 20.51
N GLN A 323 8.25 12.08 20.31
CA GLN A 323 9.37 12.28 21.22
C GLN A 323 9.94 13.71 21.14
N LEU A 324 9.70 14.43 20.03
CA LEU A 324 10.24 15.77 19.85
C LEU A 324 9.52 16.78 20.76
N PRO A 325 10.26 17.67 21.45
CA PRO A 325 9.67 18.65 22.36
C PRO A 325 8.93 19.77 21.61
N TYR A 326 9.41 20.13 20.41
CA TYR A 326 8.84 21.21 19.61
C TYR A 326 7.69 20.70 18.74
N PHE A 327 6.48 21.22 18.98
CA PHE A 327 5.27 20.81 18.27
C PHE A 327 5.35 20.99 16.75
N PRO A 328 5.93 22.08 16.19
CA PRO A 328 6.11 22.19 14.73
C PRO A 328 7.05 21.13 14.15
N TRP A 329 8.05 20.67 14.89
CA TRP A 329 8.95 19.61 14.39
C TRP A 329 8.39 18.21 14.64
N ARG A 330 7.45 18.06 15.58
CA ARG A 330 6.75 16.80 15.83
C ARG A 330 5.86 16.36 14.67
N ILE A 331 5.25 17.32 13.98
CA ILE A 331 4.27 17.08 12.92
C ILE A 331 4.74 17.81 11.66
N GLN A 332 5.13 17.05 10.63
CA GLN A 332 5.66 17.64 9.41
C GLN A 332 5.05 17.01 8.15
N GLY A 333 4.78 17.86 7.17
CA GLY A 333 4.47 17.43 5.80
C GLY A 333 5.74 17.25 4.98
N VAL A 334 5.59 16.72 3.77
CA VAL A 334 6.69 16.60 2.79
C VAL A 334 7.21 17.98 2.39
N VAL A 335 6.34 18.99 2.34
CA VAL A 335 6.69 20.35 1.91
C VAL A 335 7.74 20.98 2.83
N ARG A 336 7.70 20.70 4.13
CA ARG A 336 8.58 21.35 5.13
C ARG A 336 10.06 21.13 4.83
N GLY A 337 10.44 19.90 4.46
CA GLY A 337 11.82 19.60 4.06
C GLY A 337 12.23 20.18 2.70
N LEU A 338 11.27 20.55 1.85
CA LEU A 338 11.53 21.02 0.48
C LEU A 338 11.60 22.55 0.34
N ARG A 339 11.14 23.31 1.35
CA ARG A 339 11.07 24.77 1.27
C ARG A 339 12.42 25.42 1.01
N ASP A 340 13.45 24.99 1.74
CA ASP A 340 14.78 25.58 1.67
C ASP A 340 15.44 25.27 0.33
N ALA A 341 15.38 24.01 -0.12
CA ALA A 341 15.89 23.60 -1.43
C ALA A 341 15.19 24.36 -2.57
N GLN A 342 13.86 24.51 -2.48
CA GLN A 342 13.08 25.28 -3.43
C GLN A 342 13.45 26.77 -3.45
N PHE A 343 13.69 27.37 -2.28
CA PHE A 343 14.14 28.74 -2.16
C PHE A 343 15.53 28.93 -2.78
N LEU A 344 16.50 28.07 -2.44
CA LEU A 344 17.85 28.12 -2.99
C LEU A 344 17.86 27.95 -4.51
N TYR A 345 17.06 27.00 -5.03
CA TYR A 345 16.88 26.81 -6.47
C TYR A 345 16.37 28.09 -7.14
N ASN A 346 15.29 28.68 -6.62
CA ASN A 346 14.74 29.89 -7.20
C ASN A 346 15.73 31.07 -7.09
N ARG A 347 16.38 31.23 -5.94
CA ARG A 347 17.37 32.29 -5.70
C ARG A 347 18.51 32.18 -6.68
N ARG A 348 18.99 30.95 -6.95
CA ARG A 348 20.04 30.71 -7.92
C ARG A 348 19.61 31.08 -9.34
N ARG A 349 18.41 30.68 -9.76
CA ARG A 349 17.83 31.06 -11.05
C ARG A 349 17.69 32.57 -11.22
N MET A 350 17.31 33.27 -10.16
CA MET A 350 17.26 34.73 -10.16
C MET A 350 18.63 35.36 -10.38
N ILE A 351 19.66 34.85 -9.70
CA ILE A 351 21.05 35.33 -9.86
C ILE A 351 21.57 35.05 -11.28
N GLU A 352 21.21 33.91 -11.88
CA GLU A 352 21.52 33.57 -13.27
C GLU A 352 20.91 34.55 -14.25
N LEU A 353 19.62 34.81 -14.12
CA LEU A 353 18.91 35.79 -14.96
C LEU A 353 19.50 37.19 -14.78
N ASP A 354 19.81 37.58 -13.55
CA ASP A 354 20.38 38.89 -13.25
C ASP A 354 21.78 39.09 -13.85
N ILE A 355 22.62 38.05 -13.82
CA ILE A 355 23.93 38.08 -14.47
C ILE A 355 23.76 38.20 -15.98
N LEU A 356 22.85 37.44 -16.58
CA LEU A 356 22.56 37.50 -18.02
C LEU A 356 22.00 38.87 -18.47
N GLU A 357 21.13 39.47 -17.67
CA GLU A 357 20.53 40.78 -17.96
C GLU A 357 21.50 41.94 -17.70
N SER A 358 22.40 41.82 -16.72
CA SER A 358 23.38 42.86 -16.37
C SER A 358 24.61 42.87 -17.27
N GLN A 359 24.88 41.77 -17.97
CA GLN A 359 26.04 41.65 -18.85
C GLN A 359 25.85 42.47 -20.14
N ILE A 360 26.91 43.16 -20.56
CA ILE A 360 26.94 43.87 -21.84
C ILE A 360 27.15 42.82 -22.93
N ASN A 361 26.05 42.37 -23.53
CA ASN A 361 26.06 41.30 -24.55
C ASN A 361 26.62 41.76 -25.90
N SER A 362 26.63 43.06 -26.15
CA SER A 362 27.16 43.67 -27.37
C SER A 362 27.59 45.10 -27.10
N GLY A 363 28.55 45.58 -27.88
CA GLY A 363 29.05 46.95 -27.75
C GLY A 363 30.45 47.07 -28.32
N TRP A 364 30.94 48.29 -28.34
CA TRP A 364 32.27 48.62 -28.85
C TRP A 364 33.04 49.35 -27.77
N LYS A 365 34.31 48.99 -27.63
CA LYS A 365 35.31 49.80 -26.95
C LYS A 365 36.04 50.60 -28.02
N VAL A 366 36.02 51.90 -27.90
CA VAL A 366 36.54 52.82 -28.92
C VAL A 366 37.46 53.82 -28.22
N LYS A 367 38.66 54.05 -28.77
CA LYS A 367 39.52 55.13 -28.27
C LYS A 367 39.00 56.50 -28.68
N GLU A 368 39.32 57.52 -27.90
CA GLU A 368 39.10 58.91 -28.31
C GLU A 368 39.72 59.16 -29.70
N ASP A 369 38.93 59.77 -30.60
CA ASP A 369 39.24 60.07 -32.00
C ASP A 369 39.49 58.87 -32.96
N ALA A 370 39.17 57.63 -32.56
CA ALA A 370 39.34 56.46 -33.43
C ALA A 370 38.26 56.32 -34.54
N LEU A 371 37.11 57.00 -34.41
CA LEU A 371 36.01 56.94 -35.39
C LEU A 371 35.85 58.26 -36.14
N VAL A 372 35.69 58.17 -37.46
CA VAL A 372 35.42 59.33 -38.33
C VAL A 372 34.08 60.00 -37.97
N ASN A 373 33.07 59.20 -37.62
CA ASN A 373 31.80 59.69 -37.09
C ASN A 373 31.48 58.96 -35.77
N PRO A 374 31.53 59.66 -34.62
CA PRO A 374 31.23 59.07 -33.31
C PRO A 374 29.83 58.45 -33.21
N LYS A 375 28.88 58.90 -34.04
CA LYS A 375 27.51 58.38 -34.07
C LYS A 375 27.40 56.97 -34.66
N ASP A 376 28.38 56.53 -35.44
CA ASP A 376 28.37 55.20 -36.08
C ASP A 376 28.48 54.07 -35.05
N ALA A 377 29.13 54.34 -33.91
CA ALA A 377 29.18 53.40 -32.78
C ALA A 377 27.80 53.14 -32.15
N PHE A 378 26.91 54.14 -32.16
CA PHE A 378 25.56 54.06 -31.59
C PHE A 378 24.53 53.43 -32.53
N LEU A 379 24.87 53.24 -33.81
CA LEU A 379 23.98 52.60 -34.80
C LEU A 379 23.93 51.07 -34.67
N THR A 380 24.76 50.49 -33.78
CA THR A 380 24.85 49.03 -33.57
C THR A 380 23.95 48.53 -32.43
N GLY A 381 22.63 48.54 -32.66
CA GLY A 381 21.66 47.84 -31.79
C GLY A 381 21.63 48.29 -30.31
N GLN A 382 21.36 47.36 -29.40
CA GLN A 382 21.27 47.61 -27.94
C GLN A 382 22.65 47.68 -27.23
N GLY A 383 23.75 47.78 -27.98
CA GLY A 383 25.09 47.71 -27.41
C GLY A 383 25.51 48.95 -26.62
N ARG A 384 26.35 48.77 -25.60
CA ARG A 384 26.95 49.92 -24.87
C ARG A 384 28.28 50.32 -25.50
N LEU A 385 28.51 51.63 -25.62
CA LEU A 385 29.79 52.20 -26.05
C LEU A 385 30.66 52.52 -24.82
N LEU A 386 31.89 52.03 -24.83
CA LEU A 386 32.92 52.37 -23.85
C LEU A 386 34.00 53.19 -24.53
N THR A 387 34.04 54.50 -24.25
CA THR A 387 35.09 55.41 -24.72
C THR A 387 36.29 55.35 -23.79
N LEU A 388 37.46 55.04 -24.33
CA LEU A 388 38.71 54.93 -23.60
C LEU A 388 39.69 56.03 -24.03
N LYS A 389 40.56 56.46 -23.10
CA LYS A 389 41.62 57.43 -23.40
C LYS A 389 42.61 56.87 -24.42
N GLN A 390 43.23 57.76 -25.17
CA GLN A 390 44.14 57.43 -26.28
C GLN A 390 45.36 56.59 -25.84
N ASP A 391 45.81 56.74 -24.59
CA ASP A 391 46.95 56.04 -24.00
C ASP A 391 46.65 54.59 -23.57
N ALA A 392 45.45 54.07 -23.79
CA ALA A 392 45.09 52.71 -23.41
C ALA A 392 45.75 51.65 -24.33
N GLU A 393 46.37 50.62 -23.74
CA GLU A 393 46.95 49.47 -24.45
C GLU A 393 45.85 48.54 -25.00
N MET A 394 45.28 48.91 -26.14
CA MET A 394 44.23 48.16 -26.83
C MET A 394 44.17 48.55 -28.32
N THR A 395 43.51 47.75 -29.15
CA THR A 395 43.22 48.12 -30.55
C THR A 395 42.25 49.32 -30.60
N ASP A 396 42.30 50.14 -31.66
CA ASP A 396 41.56 51.42 -31.71
C ASP A 396 40.03 51.27 -31.68
N VAL A 397 39.52 50.14 -32.19
CA VAL A 397 38.12 49.72 -32.08
C VAL A 397 38.11 48.21 -31.77
N GLU A 398 37.54 47.83 -30.64
CA GLU A 398 37.35 46.43 -30.26
C GLU A 398 35.89 46.15 -29.91
N GLN A 399 35.37 45.01 -30.36
CA GLN A 399 34.04 44.57 -29.97
C GLN A 399 34.08 43.99 -28.55
N ILE A 400 33.09 44.35 -27.73
CA ILE A 400 32.86 43.69 -26.45
C ILE A 400 32.36 42.28 -26.75
N GLN A 401 33.19 41.27 -26.48
CA GLN A 401 32.79 39.88 -26.51
C GLN A 401 31.79 39.64 -25.37
N PRO A 402 30.63 39.01 -25.64
CA PRO A 402 29.72 38.65 -24.57
C PRO A 402 30.47 37.72 -23.60
N PRO A 403 30.47 38.03 -22.29
CA PRO A 403 31.07 37.15 -21.30
C PRO A 403 30.41 35.77 -21.39
N GLN A 404 31.22 34.72 -21.48
CA GLN A 404 30.70 33.35 -21.47
C GLN A 404 30.11 33.04 -20.09
N VAL A 405 28.89 32.51 -20.06
CA VAL A 405 28.30 32.00 -18.83
C VAL A 405 29.16 30.83 -18.35
N PRO A 406 29.71 30.88 -17.11
CA PRO A 406 30.51 29.77 -16.60
C PRO A 406 29.69 28.48 -16.60
N PRO A 407 30.17 27.37 -17.20
CA PRO A 407 29.45 26.10 -17.19
C PRO A 407 29.12 25.58 -15.79
N SER A 408 29.97 25.90 -14.81
CA SER A 408 29.74 25.58 -13.39
C SER A 408 28.46 26.21 -12.83
N MET A 409 28.00 27.32 -13.38
CA MET A 409 26.77 27.98 -12.96
C MET A 409 25.54 27.16 -13.36
N ILE A 410 25.51 26.69 -14.61
CA ILE A 410 24.43 25.85 -15.15
C ILE A 410 24.39 24.50 -14.40
N GLN A 411 25.56 23.87 -14.22
CA GLN A 411 25.68 22.61 -13.48
C GLN A 411 25.16 22.73 -12.04
N LEU A 412 25.46 23.83 -11.35
CA LEU A 412 24.96 24.03 -9.99
C LEU A 412 23.44 24.16 -9.95
N SER A 413 22.82 24.85 -10.92
CA SER A 413 21.36 24.95 -10.95
C SER A 413 20.69 23.63 -11.31
N GLU A 414 21.34 22.77 -12.10
CA GLU A 414 20.85 21.41 -12.35
C GLU A 414 20.91 20.57 -11.07
N LEU A 415 22.03 20.63 -10.34
CA LEU A 415 22.23 19.92 -9.07
C LEU A 415 21.19 20.34 -8.01
N LEU A 416 20.98 21.65 -7.79
CA LEU A 416 19.93 22.15 -6.90
C LEU A 416 18.52 21.71 -7.34
N GLY A 417 18.34 21.53 -8.65
CA GLY A 417 17.09 21.01 -9.21
C GLY A 417 16.86 19.54 -8.89
N GLN A 418 17.93 18.74 -8.82
CA GLN A 418 17.93 17.32 -8.48
C GLN A 418 17.80 17.09 -6.97
N GLU A 419 18.41 17.93 -6.14
CA GLU A 419 18.31 17.87 -4.67
C GLU A 419 16.86 17.85 -4.18
N ILE A 420 15.95 18.60 -4.83
CA ILE A 420 14.52 18.61 -4.48
C ILE A 420 13.91 17.21 -4.63
N SER A 421 14.27 16.48 -5.70
CA SER A 421 13.81 15.12 -5.94
C SER A 421 14.43 14.16 -4.92
N GLU A 422 15.74 14.28 -4.66
CA GLU A 422 16.47 13.45 -3.70
C GLU A 422 15.93 13.59 -2.27
N ILE A 423 15.71 14.82 -1.79
CA ILE A 423 15.16 15.08 -0.45
C ILE A 423 13.75 14.52 -0.32
N SER A 424 12.93 14.64 -1.38
CA SER A 424 11.56 14.12 -1.36
C SER A 424 11.47 12.60 -1.38
N GLY A 425 12.57 11.89 -1.69
CA GLY A 425 12.57 10.46 -1.93
C GLY A 425 11.80 10.03 -3.19
N VAL A 426 11.36 10.98 -4.03
CA VAL A 426 10.64 10.71 -5.28
C VAL A 426 11.64 10.56 -6.43
N ASN A 427 11.79 9.32 -6.91
CA ASN A 427 12.62 9.02 -8.07
C ASN A 427 11.96 9.45 -9.39
N GLU A 428 12.77 9.77 -10.41
CA GLU A 428 12.30 10.10 -11.76
C GLU A 428 11.48 8.96 -12.41
N GLU A 429 11.71 7.72 -12.01
CA GLU A 429 10.93 6.57 -12.47
C GLU A 429 9.48 6.60 -11.97
N LEU A 430 9.24 7.14 -10.76
CA LEU A 430 7.88 7.37 -10.25
C LEU A 430 7.17 8.50 -11.02
N LEU A 431 7.95 9.42 -11.60
CA LEU A 431 7.45 10.55 -12.40
C LEU A 431 7.02 10.11 -13.81
N GLY A 432 7.14 8.83 -14.14
CA GLY A 432 6.73 8.26 -15.42
C GLY A 432 7.60 8.69 -16.59
N SER A 433 8.77 9.30 -16.33
CA SER A 433 9.73 9.75 -17.34
C SER A 433 10.78 8.69 -17.70
N ALA A 434 10.66 7.47 -17.16
CA ALA A 434 11.53 6.36 -17.54
C ALA A 434 11.08 5.77 -18.88
N ASP A 435 11.60 6.33 -19.98
CA ASP A 435 11.63 5.69 -21.29
C ASP A 435 12.66 4.55 -21.25
N ASP A 436 12.30 3.42 -20.65
CA ASP A 436 13.14 2.22 -20.67
C ASP A 436 12.34 1.06 -21.31
N ASP A 437 12.71 0.72 -22.55
CA ASP A 437 12.13 -0.30 -23.44
C ASP A 437 12.28 -1.76 -22.93
N LYS A 438 12.35 -1.99 -21.61
CA LYS A 438 12.53 -3.33 -21.04
C LYS A 438 11.53 -3.66 -19.95
N ALA A 439 10.76 -4.72 -20.23
CA ALA A 439 9.91 -5.52 -19.35
C ALA A 439 9.11 -4.72 -18.31
N GLY A 440 7.79 -4.58 -18.52
CA GLY A 440 6.88 -3.88 -17.60
C GLY A 440 6.99 -4.34 -16.13
N ILE A 441 7.42 -5.58 -15.88
CA ILE A 441 7.70 -6.11 -14.53
C ILE A 441 8.87 -5.38 -13.86
N LEU A 442 9.96 -5.10 -14.58
CA LEU A 442 11.13 -4.42 -14.02
C LEU A 442 10.81 -2.96 -13.69
N SER A 443 10.06 -2.28 -14.56
CA SER A 443 9.56 -0.92 -14.29
C SER A 443 8.64 -0.89 -13.07
N MET A 444 7.73 -1.86 -12.92
CA MET A 444 6.92 -2.00 -11.72
C MET A 444 7.74 -2.28 -10.46
N LEU A 445 8.77 -3.13 -10.52
CA LEU A 445 9.65 -3.41 -9.38
C LEU A 445 10.40 -2.15 -8.93
N ARG A 446 10.89 -1.33 -9.88
CA ARG A 446 11.58 -0.09 -9.56
C ARG A 446 10.64 1.00 -9.01
N GLN A 447 9.42 1.10 -9.56
CA GLN A 447 8.36 1.92 -8.97
C GLN A 447 8.04 1.47 -7.54
N GLY A 448 7.98 0.16 -7.29
CA GLY A 448 7.84 -0.41 -5.96
C GLY A 448 8.97 0.01 -5.01
N ALA A 449 10.23 -0.06 -5.47
CA ALA A 449 11.37 0.39 -4.69
C ALA A 449 11.32 1.90 -4.35
N GLY A 450 10.91 2.73 -5.30
CA GLY A 450 10.72 4.18 -5.06
C GLY A 450 9.61 4.49 -4.06
N LEU A 451 8.59 3.64 -3.92
CA LEU A 451 7.52 3.81 -2.94
C LEU A 451 7.94 3.44 -1.52
N THR A 452 9.01 2.65 -1.35
CA THR A 452 9.47 2.24 0.00
C THR A 452 9.88 3.43 0.87
N THR A 453 10.42 4.50 0.29
CA THR A 453 10.77 5.74 1.00
C THR A 453 9.54 6.50 1.50
N LEU A 454 8.43 6.40 0.76
CA LEU A 454 7.16 7.05 1.05
C LEU A 454 6.21 6.17 1.88
N GLN A 455 6.59 4.93 2.16
CA GLN A 455 5.73 3.94 2.81
C GLN A 455 5.19 4.44 4.16
N ILE A 456 6.00 5.16 4.95
CA ILE A 456 5.59 5.74 6.23
C ILE A 456 4.32 6.61 6.08
N LEU A 457 4.22 7.40 5.01
CA LEU A 457 3.07 8.28 4.78
C LEU A 457 1.81 7.48 4.45
N PHE A 458 1.95 6.37 3.74
CA PHE A 458 0.83 5.48 3.43
C PHE A 458 0.41 4.67 4.66
N ASP A 459 1.35 4.14 5.44
CA ASP A 459 1.07 3.41 6.69
C ASP A 459 0.29 4.29 7.69
N GLN A 460 0.58 5.60 7.74
CA GLN A 460 -0.15 6.55 8.58
C GLN A 460 -1.59 6.80 8.10
N LEU A 461 -1.77 6.89 6.77
CA LEU A 461 -3.11 7.01 6.18
C LEU A 461 -3.94 5.75 6.45
N ASP A 462 -3.32 4.59 6.27
CA ASP A 462 -3.89 3.27 6.52
C ASP A 462 -4.37 3.16 7.98
N GLN A 463 -3.51 3.51 8.94
CA GLN A 463 -3.85 3.57 10.36
C GLN A 463 -5.03 4.53 10.63
N SER A 464 -5.07 5.68 9.98
CA SER A 464 -6.16 6.65 10.10
C SER A 464 -7.48 6.07 9.56
N GLN A 465 -7.47 5.41 8.41
CA GLN A 465 -8.66 4.76 7.85
C GLN A 465 -9.20 3.68 8.77
N LYS A 466 -8.31 2.89 9.40
CA LYS A 466 -8.71 1.89 10.39
C LYS A 466 -9.43 2.50 11.59
N TYR A 467 -8.95 3.62 12.13
CA TYR A 467 -9.63 4.32 13.22
C TYR A 467 -10.98 4.92 12.81
N LEU A 468 -11.06 5.46 11.59
CA LEU A 468 -12.31 5.96 11.03
C LEU A 468 -13.35 4.83 10.92
N GLY A 469 -12.94 3.66 10.42
CA GLY A 469 -13.79 2.49 10.37
C GLY A 469 -14.25 2.02 11.75
N GLN A 470 -13.39 2.09 12.77
CA GLN A 470 -13.80 1.75 14.15
C GLN A 470 -14.88 2.70 14.71
N ILE A 471 -14.77 4.00 14.42
CA ILE A 471 -15.80 4.99 14.80
C ILE A 471 -17.12 4.67 14.07
N PHE A 472 -17.05 4.32 12.79
CA PHE A 472 -18.22 3.96 12.00
C PHE A 472 -18.91 2.70 12.55
N VAL A 473 -18.17 1.64 12.89
CA VAL A 473 -18.75 0.42 13.50
C VAL A 473 -19.45 0.79 14.80
N GLU A 474 -18.81 1.55 15.69
CA GLU A 474 -19.39 1.94 16.97
C GLU A 474 -20.67 2.78 16.80
N TYR A 475 -20.67 3.72 15.83
CA TYR A 475 -21.85 4.51 15.50
C TYR A 475 -22.99 3.64 14.98
N MET A 476 -22.71 2.77 14.00
CA MET A 476 -23.72 1.90 13.39
C MET A 476 -24.37 0.98 14.42
N GLN A 477 -23.58 0.41 15.34
CA GLN A 477 -24.11 -0.46 16.40
C GLN A 477 -25.07 0.26 17.35
N LYS A 478 -24.82 1.54 17.66
CA LYS A 478 -25.64 2.30 18.63
C LYS A 478 -26.86 2.94 17.99
N ASN A 479 -26.73 3.47 16.77
CA ASN A 479 -27.70 4.40 16.21
C ASN A 479 -28.52 3.82 15.04
N PHE A 480 -28.05 2.77 14.35
CA PHE A 480 -28.81 2.23 13.22
C PHE A 480 -29.99 1.37 13.69
N THR A 481 -31.16 1.67 13.14
CA THR A 481 -32.37 0.89 13.41
C THR A 481 -32.39 -0.43 12.61
N PRO A 482 -33.00 -1.51 13.13
CA PRO A 482 -33.08 -2.80 12.43
C PRO A 482 -33.67 -2.71 11.02
N GLY A 483 -34.71 -1.90 10.83
CA GLY A 483 -35.33 -1.70 9.52
C GLY A 483 -34.43 -0.99 8.51
N LYS A 484 -33.55 -0.09 8.97
CA LYS A 484 -32.54 0.56 8.11
C LYS A 484 -31.48 -0.46 7.68
N VAL A 485 -30.97 -1.24 8.63
CA VAL A 485 -29.95 -2.27 8.36
C VAL A 485 -30.49 -3.31 7.38
N GLU A 486 -31.71 -3.81 7.58
CA GLU A 486 -32.34 -4.78 6.68
C GLU A 486 -32.48 -4.25 5.25
N ARG A 487 -32.84 -2.97 5.10
CA ARG A 487 -32.99 -2.33 3.79
C ARG A 487 -31.67 -2.11 3.04
N ILE A 488 -30.57 -1.92 3.76
CA ILE A 488 -29.24 -1.71 3.14
C ILE A 488 -28.60 -3.05 2.78
N ILE A 489 -28.75 -4.06 3.64
CA ILE A 489 -28.08 -5.35 3.51
C ILE A 489 -28.89 -6.33 2.64
N ASP A 490 -30.19 -6.10 2.49
CA ASP A 490 -31.19 -7.01 1.92
C ASP A 490 -31.32 -8.34 2.70
N GLU A 491 -30.86 -8.36 3.95
CA GLU A 491 -30.90 -9.51 4.86
C GLU A 491 -31.23 -9.03 6.27
N LYS A 492 -31.82 -9.92 7.10
CA LYS A 492 -32.07 -9.59 8.50
C LYS A 492 -30.76 -9.47 9.28
N PRO A 493 -30.60 -8.41 10.11
CA PRO A 493 -29.43 -8.31 10.97
C PRO A 493 -29.39 -9.50 11.93
N THR A 494 -28.20 -10.07 12.10
CA THR A 494 -27.93 -11.07 13.14
C THR A 494 -28.11 -10.48 14.53
N GLU A 495 -28.43 -11.31 15.53
CA GLU A 495 -28.59 -10.83 16.90
C GLU A 495 -27.27 -10.21 17.41
N GLU A 496 -26.14 -10.84 17.11
CA GLU A 496 -24.76 -10.40 17.42
C GLU A 496 -24.42 -8.99 16.92
N PHE A 497 -25.10 -8.50 15.88
CA PHE A 497 -24.87 -7.17 15.30
C PHE A 497 -24.97 -6.05 16.35
N TYR A 498 -25.96 -6.14 17.25
CA TYR A 498 -26.22 -5.14 18.29
C TYR A 498 -25.45 -5.38 19.59
N HIS A 499 -24.69 -6.47 19.69
CA HIS A 499 -23.87 -6.73 20.87
C HIS A 499 -22.60 -5.88 20.83
N ARG A 500 -22.38 -5.07 21.87
CA ARG A 500 -21.18 -4.23 22.03
C ARG A 500 -19.88 -5.04 22.06
N CYS A 501 -19.95 -6.32 22.43
CA CYS A 501 -18.80 -7.23 22.44
C CYS A 501 -18.24 -7.47 21.04
N PHE A 502 -19.11 -7.50 20.03
CA PHE A 502 -18.74 -7.87 18.66
C PHE A 502 -17.69 -6.91 18.08
N GLY A 503 -17.93 -5.59 18.18
CA GLY A 503 -17.01 -4.57 17.67
C GLY A 503 -15.68 -4.47 18.42
N LYS A 504 -15.58 -5.03 19.64
CA LYS A 504 -14.38 -4.94 20.48
C LYS A 504 -13.52 -6.21 20.45
N TYR A 505 -14.15 -7.38 20.42
CA TYR A 505 -13.46 -8.66 20.54
C TYR A 505 -13.53 -9.49 19.27
N ASP A 506 -14.63 -9.42 18.53
CA ASP A 506 -14.97 -10.39 17.48
C ASP A 506 -14.78 -9.85 16.06
N ALA A 507 -14.55 -8.54 15.90
CA ALA A 507 -14.32 -7.89 14.62
C ALA A 507 -13.06 -7.03 14.60
N THR A 508 -12.33 -7.08 13.50
CA THR A 508 -11.20 -6.22 13.19
C THR A 508 -11.49 -5.41 11.93
N VAL A 509 -11.30 -4.10 12.03
CA VAL A 509 -11.33 -3.23 10.86
C VAL A 509 -10.00 -3.35 10.14
N GLU A 510 -10.06 -3.68 8.85
CA GLU A 510 -8.92 -3.85 7.96
C GLU A 510 -9.16 -3.13 6.65
N GLU A 511 -8.12 -3.01 5.85
CA GLU A 511 -8.22 -2.45 4.50
C GLU A 511 -8.42 -3.57 3.48
N GLY A 512 -9.33 -3.33 2.55
CA GLY A 512 -9.61 -4.18 1.41
C GLY A 512 -9.37 -3.45 0.08
N LEU A 513 -9.49 -4.22 -1.00
CA LEU A 513 -9.49 -3.69 -2.35
C LEU A 513 -10.66 -2.72 -2.54
N ASN A 514 -10.39 -1.56 -3.15
CA ASN A 514 -11.44 -0.60 -3.44
C ASN A 514 -12.24 -1.03 -4.67
N THR A 515 -13.46 -1.46 -4.42
CA THR A 515 -14.49 -1.79 -5.41
C THR A 515 -15.80 -1.14 -4.96
N SER A 516 -16.73 -0.86 -5.86
CA SER A 516 -17.97 -0.18 -5.45
C SER A 516 -18.90 -1.06 -4.61
N THR A 517 -18.79 -2.38 -4.72
CA THR A 517 -19.64 -3.30 -3.95
C THR A 517 -18.85 -4.47 -3.40
N GLN A 518 -19.33 -5.04 -2.29
CA GLN A 518 -18.74 -6.25 -1.70
C GLN A 518 -18.72 -7.44 -2.69
N ARG A 519 -19.74 -7.56 -3.56
CA ARG A 519 -19.79 -8.60 -4.61
C ARG A 519 -18.65 -8.47 -5.60
N GLN A 520 -18.31 -7.25 -6.00
CA GLN A 520 -17.14 -7.02 -6.85
C GLN A 520 -15.83 -7.33 -6.12
N THR A 521 -15.73 -7.03 -4.81
CA THR A 521 -14.57 -7.42 -4.01
C THR A 521 -14.39 -8.94 -4.01
N GLN A 522 -15.48 -9.67 -3.77
CA GLN A 522 -15.49 -11.13 -3.81
C GLN A 522 -15.10 -11.65 -5.20
N PHE A 523 -15.62 -11.05 -6.27
CA PHE A 523 -15.24 -11.42 -7.64
C PHE A 523 -13.74 -11.26 -7.89
N VAL A 524 -13.14 -10.13 -7.49
CA VAL A 524 -11.69 -9.90 -7.64
C VAL A 524 -10.88 -10.88 -6.79
N GLN A 525 -11.31 -11.17 -5.56
CA GLN A 525 -10.68 -12.18 -4.72
C GLN A 525 -10.74 -13.58 -5.36
N LEU A 526 -11.90 -13.98 -5.89
CA LEU A 526 -12.08 -15.27 -6.56
C LEU A 526 -11.23 -15.36 -7.84
N LEU A 527 -11.12 -14.26 -8.60
CA LEU A 527 -10.24 -14.19 -9.76
C LEU A 527 -8.78 -14.40 -9.36
N HIS A 528 -8.34 -13.76 -8.28
CA HIS A 528 -6.99 -13.93 -7.75
C HIS A 528 -6.73 -15.37 -7.28
N LEU A 529 -7.69 -16.02 -6.62
CA LEU A 529 -7.57 -17.45 -6.25
C LEU A 529 -7.42 -18.35 -7.48
N LYS A 530 -8.14 -18.05 -8.56
CA LYS A 530 -8.03 -18.76 -9.84
C LYS A 530 -6.65 -18.57 -10.48
N GLU A 531 -6.09 -17.35 -10.43
CA GLU A 531 -4.73 -17.06 -10.90
C GLU A 531 -3.66 -17.82 -10.10
N ILE A 532 -3.86 -17.97 -8.78
CA ILE A 532 -3.00 -18.77 -7.90
C ILE A 532 -3.10 -20.29 -8.19
N GLY A 533 -4.11 -20.71 -8.95
CA GLY A 533 -4.31 -22.11 -9.36
C GLY A 533 -5.29 -22.90 -8.47
N ILE A 534 -6.06 -22.21 -7.62
CA ILE A 534 -7.14 -22.85 -6.87
C ILE A 534 -8.34 -23.05 -7.82
N PRO A 535 -8.90 -24.27 -7.93
CA PRO A 535 -10.03 -24.53 -8.81
C PRO A 535 -11.30 -23.91 -8.24
N VAL A 536 -11.58 -22.67 -8.66
CA VAL A 536 -12.85 -21.98 -8.35
C VAL A 536 -13.88 -22.32 -9.44
N PRO A 537 -15.05 -22.88 -9.09
CA PRO A 537 -16.12 -23.13 -10.05
C PRO A 537 -16.52 -21.87 -10.81
N THR A 538 -16.63 -21.96 -12.14
CA THR A 538 -16.98 -20.83 -13.02
C THR A 538 -18.35 -20.24 -12.67
N ALA A 539 -19.30 -21.06 -12.20
CA ALA A 539 -20.62 -20.62 -11.76
C ALA A 539 -20.55 -19.57 -10.62
N ILE A 540 -19.71 -19.81 -9.60
CA ILE A 540 -19.55 -18.92 -8.44
C ILE A 540 -18.87 -17.60 -8.84
N LEU A 541 -17.96 -17.65 -9.82
CA LEU A 541 -17.35 -16.45 -10.39
C LEU A 541 -18.39 -15.58 -11.11
N LEU A 542 -19.24 -16.19 -11.92
CA LEU A 542 -20.26 -15.48 -12.71
C LEU A 542 -21.38 -14.89 -11.85
N GLU A 543 -21.77 -15.57 -10.77
CA GLU A 543 -22.74 -15.06 -9.81
C GLU A 543 -22.29 -13.72 -9.21
N ASN A 544 -21.01 -13.68 -8.81
CA ASN A 544 -20.39 -12.50 -8.18
C ASN A 544 -19.96 -11.42 -9.19
N ALA A 545 -19.80 -11.76 -10.48
CA ALA A 545 -19.48 -10.79 -11.52
C ALA A 545 -20.63 -9.79 -11.72
N THR A 546 -20.35 -8.49 -11.90
CA THR A 546 -21.39 -7.48 -12.21
C THR A 546 -21.61 -7.34 -13.71
N LEU A 547 -22.16 -8.38 -14.35
CA LEU A 547 -22.53 -8.39 -15.77
C LEU A 547 -24.02 -8.09 -15.96
N SER A 548 -24.39 -7.43 -17.07
CA SER A 548 -25.78 -7.04 -17.36
C SER A 548 -26.66 -8.23 -17.79
N ASP A 549 -26.09 -9.23 -18.48
CA ASP A 549 -26.83 -10.38 -19.03
C ASP A 549 -26.35 -11.71 -18.41
N LYS A 550 -26.44 -11.82 -17.08
CA LYS A 550 -25.91 -12.97 -16.34
C LYS A 550 -26.62 -14.29 -16.69
N GLU A 551 -27.93 -14.25 -16.82
CA GLU A 551 -28.75 -15.45 -16.98
C GLU A 551 -28.43 -16.18 -18.29
N GLN A 552 -28.32 -15.44 -19.39
CA GLN A 552 -27.96 -15.99 -20.70
C GLN A 552 -26.53 -16.54 -20.74
N LEU A 553 -25.59 -15.87 -20.05
CA LEU A 553 -24.19 -16.32 -19.96
C LEU A 553 -24.05 -17.59 -19.10
N ILE A 554 -24.79 -17.66 -17.99
CA ILE A 554 -24.80 -18.85 -17.12
C ILE A 554 -25.43 -20.03 -17.86
N GLU A 555 -26.54 -19.82 -18.58
CA GLU A 555 -27.20 -20.84 -19.38
C GLU A 555 -26.28 -21.36 -20.51
N ALA A 556 -25.65 -20.46 -21.27
CA ALA A 556 -24.71 -20.82 -22.33
C ALA A 556 -23.49 -21.61 -21.81
N ILE A 557 -22.95 -21.24 -20.65
CA ILE A 557 -21.80 -21.93 -20.05
C ILE A 557 -22.22 -23.28 -19.45
N GLN A 558 -23.42 -23.40 -18.87
CA GLN A 558 -23.96 -24.68 -18.42
C GLN A 558 -24.17 -25.64 -19.59
N GLU A 559 -24.66 -25.15 -20.73
CA GLU A 559 -24.77 -25.95 -21.95
C GLU A 559 -23.39 -26.39 -22.48
N GLU A 560 -22.39 -25.50 -22.46
CA GLU A 560 -21.03 -25.81 -22.90
C GLU A 560 -20.31 -26.80 -21.95
N GLU A 561 -20.46 -26.65 -20.64
CA GLU A 561 -19.95 -27.60 -19.64
C GLU A 561 -20.61 -28.98 -19.77
N GLN A 562 -21.92 -29.04 -20.05
CA GLN A 562 -22.61 -30.32 -20.30
C GLN A 562 -22.12 -31.00 -21.59
N GLN A 563 -21.88 -30.22 -22.65
CA GLN A 563 -21.31 -30.74 -23.90
C GLN A 563 -19.86 -31.23 -23.72
N GLN A 564 -19.03 -30.49 -22.99
CA GLN A 564 -17.66 -30.91 -22.67
C GLN A 564 -17.64 -32.14 -21.75
N ALA A 565 -18.55 -32.23 -20.78
CA ALA A 565 -18.67 -33.40 -19.91
C ALA A 565 -19.03 -34.66 -20.72
N GLN A 566 -19.97 -34.56 -21.66
CA GLN A 566 -20.29 -35.66 -22.58
C GLN A 566 -19.12 -36.03 -23.50
N GLN A 567 -18.42 -35.06 -24.07
CA GLN A 567 -17.25 -35.33 -24.92
C GLN A 567 -16.08 -35.94 -24.14
N SER A 568 -15.83 -35.49 -22.92
CA SER A 568 -14.77 -36.03 -22.06
C SER A 568 -15.08 -37.46 -21.61
N GLN A 569 -16.34 -37.79 -21.31
CA GLN A 569 -16.76 -39.16 -21.02
C GLN A 569 -16.62 -40.07 -22.25
N GLN A 570 -16.95 -39.59 -23.45
CA GLN A 570 -16.72 -40.33 -24.69
C GLN A 570 -15.23 -40.54 -24.96
N GLN A 571 -14.39 -39.51 -24.79
CA GLN A 571 -12.94 -39.65 -24.96
C GLN A 571 -12.33 -40.59 -23.93
N GLN A 572 -12.75 -40.52 -22.66
CA GLN A 572 -12.30 -41.46 -21.63
C GLN A 572 -12.74 -42.89 -21.92
N GLN A 573 -13.96 -43.12 -22.42
CA GLN A 573 -14.41 -44.46 -22.83
C GLN A 573 -13.55 -45.01 -23.98
N VAL A 574 -13.28 -44.20 -25.01
CA VAL A 574 -12.42 -44.60 -26.13
C VAL A 574 -10.99 -44.90 -25.65
N GLN A 575 -10.47 -44.09 -24.72
CA GLN A 575 -9.13 -44.28 -24.17
C GLN A 575 -9.04 -45.53 -23.28
N ILE A 576 -10.09 -45.81 -22.49
CA ILE A 576 -10.19 -47.03 -21.68
C ILE A 576 -10.26 -48.27 -22.58
N GLU A 577 -11.03 -48.23 -23.68
CA GLU A 577 -11.05 -49.34 -24.66
C GLU A 577 -9.70 -49.55 -25.32
N MET A 578 -8.99 -48.46 -25.69
CA MET A 578 -7.66 -48.54 -26.29
C MET A 578 -6.63 -49.14 -25.32
N ILE A 579 -6.65 -48.73 -24.06
CA ILE A 579 -5.79 -49.29 -23.00
C ILE A 579 -6.11 -50.77 -22.77
N LYS A 580 -7.40 -51.14 -22.78
CA LYS A 580 -7.83 -52.54 -22.62
C LYS A 580 -7.32 -53.43 -23.75
N ALA A 581 -7.36 -52.96 -25.00
CA ALA A 581 -6.78 -53.66 -26.14
C ALA A 581 -5.25 -53.81 -26.01
N GLN A 582 -4.55 -52.78 -25.53
CA GLN A 582 -3.10 -52.82 -25.33
C GLN A 582 -2.68 -53.77 -24.20
N ILE A 583 -3.48 -53.88 -23.13
CA ILE A 583 -3.27 -54.86 -22.05
C ILE A 583 -3.41 -56.29 -22.57
N GLN A 584 -4.41 -56.55 -23.43
CA GLN A 584 -4.58 -57.87 -24.05
C GLN A 584 -3.39 -58.26 -24.94
N ASP A 585 -2.85 -57.33 -25.75
CA ASP A 585 -1.65 -57.60 -26.56
C ASP A 585 -0.42 -57.90 -25.68
N LEU A 586 -0.23 -57.14 -24.60
CA LEU A 586 0.86 -57.37 -23.64
C LEU A 586 0.75 -58.72 -22.92
N GLN A 587 -0.46 -59.12 -22.53
CA GLN A 587 -0.69 -60.44 -21.92
C GLN A 587 -0.36 -61.58 -22.89
N ALA A 588 -0.81 -61.49 -24.15
CA ALA A 588 -0.49 -62.47 -25.17
C ALA A 588 1.04 -62.60 -25.40
N ARG A 589 1.78 -61.48 -25.39
CA ARG A 589 3.25 -61.49 -25.47
C ARG A 589 3.91 -62.08 -24.23
N ALA A 590 3.36 -61.84 -23.04
CA ALA A 590 3.89 -62.41 -21.80
C ALA A 590 3.76 -63.94 -21.76
N GLU A 591 2.63 -64.48 -22.22
CA GLU A 591 2.42 -65.93 -22.34
C GLU A 591 3.37 -66.57 -23.36
N ALA A 592 3.57 -65.93 -24.52
CA ALA A 592 4.53 -66.40 -25.52
C ALA A 592 5.97 -66.45 -24.97
N ASN A 593 6.38 -65.44 -24.19
CA ASN A 593 7.70 -65.39 -23.56
C ASN A 593 7.86 -66.43 -22.44
N ALA A 594 6.80 -66.71 -21.68
CA ALA A 594 6.80 -67.77 -20.67
C ALA A 594 7.01 -69.15 -21.31
N GLY A 595 6.35 -69.42 -22.45
CA GLY A 595 6.56 -70.64 -23.24
C GLY A 595 8.02 -70.84 -23.68
N LEU A 596 8.66 -69.78 -24.22
CA LEU A 596 10.07 -69.80 -24.61
C LEU A 596 11.02 -70.04 -23.42
N SER A 597 10.68 -69.51 -22.24
CA SER A 597 11.48 -69.68 -21.02
C SER A 597 11.45 -71.13 -20.50
N ILE A 598 10.30 -71.80 -20.59
CA ILE A 598 10.17 -73.22 -20.25
C ILE A 598 11.03 -74.07 -21.19
N GLU A 599 10.98 -73.81 -22.51
CA GLU A 599 11.78 -74.57 -23.48
C GLU A 599 13.29 -74.47 -23.19
N ARG A 600 13.78 -73.26 -22.84
CA ARG A 600 15.19 -73.04 -22.47
C ARG A 600 15.59 -73.79 -21.19
N LYS A 601 14.73 -73.83 -20.18
CA LYS A 601 15.01 -74.60 -18.94
C LYS A 601 15.10 -76.09 -19.21
N THR A 602 14.20 -76.64 -20.03
CA THR A 602 14.23 -78.07 -20.40
C THR A 602 15.51 -78.43 -21.14
N ARG A 603 15.98 -77.57 -22.07
CA ARG A 603 17.29 -77.78 -22.74
C ARG A 603 18.46 -77.73 -21.75
N SER A 604 18.44 -76.82 -20.77
CA SER A 604 19.50 -76.71 -19.77
C SER A 604 19.60 -77.95 -18.87
N ILE A 605 18.47 -78.52 -18.47
CA ILE A 605 18.44 -79.74 -17.64
C ILE A 605 18.99 -80.93 -18.42
N SER A 606 18.58 -81.08 -19.69
CA SER A 606 19.10 -82.12 -20.59
C SER A 606 20.64 -82.07 -20.73
N ASN A 607 21.20 -80.86 -20.87
CA ASN A 607 22.65 -80.69 -20.95
C ASN A 607 23.38 -81.03 -19.64
N LEU A 608 22.77 -80.78 -18.49
CA LEU A 608 23.35 -81.11 -17.18
C LEU A 608 23.44 -82.64 -17.01
N SER A 609 22.37 -83.37 -17.34
CA SER A 609 22.38 -84.84 -17.30
C SER A 609 23.46 -85.45 -18.22
N LEU A 610 23.65 -84.89 -19.41
CA LEU A 610 24.68 -85.34 -20.35
C LEU A 610 26.11 -85.08 -19.81
N SER A 611 26.29 -84.01 -19.03
CA SER A 611 27.58 -83.69 -18.41
C SER A 611 27.93 -84.63 -17.24
N GLU A 612 26.94 -85.06 -16.45
CA GLU A 612 27.16 -86.04 -15.38
C GLU A 612 27.53 -87.41 -15.94
N GLU A 613 26.88 -87.84 -17.02
CA GLU A 613 27.19 -89.09 -17.71
C GLU A 613 28.66 -89.13 -18.18
N ARG A 614 29.13 -88.04 -18.82
CA ARG A 614 30.54 -87.91 -19.25
C ARG A 614 31.54 -87.90 -18.08
N ARG A 615 31.15 -87.36 -16.92
CA ARG A 615 32.02 -87.34 -15.73
C ARG A 615 32.19 -88.74 -15.14
N MET A 616 31.15 -89.57 -15.17
CA MET A 616 31.22 -90.96 -14.73
C MET A 616 32.11 -91.81 -15.65
N GLU A 617 32.10 -91.53 -16.96
CA GLU A 617 32.96 -92.19 -17.93
C GLU A 617 34.46 -91.85 -17.72
N ALA A 618 34.79 -90.58 -17.44
CA ALA A 618 36.17 -90.16 -17.15
C ALA A 618 36.78 -90.83 -15.90
N ILE A 619 35.96 -91.12 -14.87
CA ILE A 619 36.43 -91.83 -13.66
C ILE A 619 36.76 -93.29 -13.97
N LYS A 620 35.99 -93.92 -14.86
CA LYS A 620 36.24 -95.29 -15.32
C LYS A 620 37.58 -95.39 -16.05
N ASP A 621 37.90 -94.42 -16.92
CA ASP A 621 39.15 -94.38 -17.67
C ASP A 621 40.39 -94.15 -16.78
N LEU A 622 40.27 -93.33 -15.73
CA LEU A 622 41.36 -93.10 -14.76
C LEU A 622 41.76 -94.39 -14.03
N ASN A 623 40.79 -95.16 -13.56
CA ASN A 623 41.05 -96.44 -12.90
C ASN A 623 41.72 -97.45 -13.84
N GLN A 624 41.39 -97.38 -15.13
CA GLN A 624 41.99 -98.24 -16.15
C GLN A 624 43.45 -97.83 -16.44
N SER A 625 43.75 -96.53 -16.44
CA SER A 625 45.13 -96.01 -16.57
C SER A 625 46.05 -96.39 -15.40
N GLU A 626 45.55 -96.44 -14.16
CA GLU A 626 46.35 -96.89 -13.01
C GLU A 626 46.76 -98.36 -13.12
N LEU A 627 45.88 -99.23 -13.63
CA LEU A 627 46.20 -100.63 -13.89
C LEU A 627 47.35 -100.78 -14.90
N ASP A 628 47.35 -99.96 -15.96
CA ASP A 628 48.41 -99.98 -16.99
C ASP A 628 49.76 -99.44 -16.47
N LYS A 629 49.74 -98.47 -15.54
CA LYS A 629 50.96 -97.98 -14.86
C LYS A 629 51.62 -99.05 -13.99
N ILE A 630 50.84 -99.84 -13.26
CA ILE A 630 51.38 -100.95 -12.45
C ILE A 630 52.01 -102.00 -13.36
N ARG A 631 51.43 -102.23 -14.55
CA ARG A 631 51.97 -103.15 -15.55
C ARG A 631 53.32 -102.69 -16.11
N SER A 632 53.48 -101.39 -16.38
CA SER A 632 54.70 -100.80 -16.96
C SER A 632 55.86 -100.67 -15.96
N ILE A 633 55.59 -100.46 -14.66
CA ILE A 633 56.65 -100.46 -13.62
C ILE A 633 57.33 -101.84 -13.51
N LYS A 634 56.61 -102.93 -13.79
CA LYS A 634 57.17 -104.29 -13.80
C LYS A 634 58.18 -104.51 -14.94
N GLU A 635 58.09 -103.76 -16.04
CA GLU A 635 58.96 -103.91 -17.20
C GLU A 635 60.26 -103.07 -17.11
N LEU A 636 60.33 -102.09 -16.19
CA LEU A 636 61.43 -101.11 -16.08
C LEU A 636 62.61 -101.51 -15.15
N GLN A 637 62.59 -102.69 -14.51
CA GLN A 637 63.70 -103.13 -13.64
C GLN A 637 64.95 -103.65 -14.39
N GLY A 638 65.01 -103.54 -15.73
CA GLY A 638 65.96 -104.31 -16.54
C GLY A 638 67.19 -103.61 -17.14
N ILE A 639 67.32 -102.27 -17.21
CA ILE A 639 68.32 -101.65 -18.12
C ILE A 639 69.05 -100.41 -17.55
N ASP A 640 70.36 -100.31 -17.83
CA ASP A 640 71.40 -99.51 -17.17
C ASP A 640 71.76 -98.14 -17.84
N LEU A 641 72.41 -97.26 -17.07
CA LEU A 641 72.43 -95.77 -17.11
C LEU A 641 73.15 -95.02 -18.26
N GLU A 642 73.84 -95.68 -19.20
CA GLU A 642 74.58 -94.97 -20.27
C GLU A 642 73.68 -94.24 -21.29
N HIS A 643 72.43 -94.70 -21.46
CA HIS A 643 71.53 -94.14 -22.47
C HIS A 643 71.02 -92.72 -22.16
N ILE A 644 71.04 -92.29 -20.90
CA ILE A 644 70.47 -91.01 -20.49
C ILE A 644 71.27 -89.81 -21.01
N ASN A 645 72.60 -89.93 -21.13
CA ASN A 645 73.44 -88.82 -21.63
C ASN A 645 73.20 -88.49 -23.12
N LYS A 646 72.77 -89.47 -23.94
CA LYS A 646 72.42 -89.20 -25.35
C LYS A 646 71.11 -88.43 -25.50
N ALA A 647 70.14 -88.67 -24.62
CA ALA A 647 68.84 -88.00 -24.69
C ALA A 647 68.97 -86.48 -24.46
N LEU A 648 69.88 -86.06 -23.59
CA LEU A 648 70.07 -84.65 -23.24
C LEU A 648 70.64 -83.80 -24.39
N MET A 649 71.47 -84.37 -25.26
CA MET A 649 71.99 -83.65 -26.45
C MET A 649 70.92 -83.43 -27.53
N ILE A 650 69.90 -84.30 -27.62
CA ILE A 650 68.84 -84.17 -28.63
C ILE A 650 67.93 -82.97 -28.32
N ILE A 651 67.72 -82.67 -27.04
CA ILE A 651 66.82 -81.57 -26.62
C ILE A 651 67.41 -80.20 -27.01
N GLN A 652 68.72 -80.02 -26.91
CA GLN A 652 69.37 -78.76 -27.32
C GLN A 652 69.31 -78.52 -28.84
N ALA A 653 69.20 -79.58 -29.65
CA ALA A 653 69.06 -79.45 -31.10
C ALA A 653 67.66 -79.01 -31.54
N LEU A 654 66.62 -79.31 -30.76
CA LEU A 654 65.23 -78.97 -31.10
C LEU A 654 64.92 -77.47 -30.95
N GLN A 655 65.54 -76.78 -29.99
CA GLN A 655 65.27 -75.35 -29.75
C GLN A 655 65.79 -74.42 -30.85
N ALA A 656 66.75 -74.84 -31.67
CA ALA A 656 67.25 -74.04 -32.78
C ALA A 656 66.31 -74.03 -34.01
N GLN A 657 65.31 -74.92 -34.05
CA GLN A 657 64.50 -75.15 -35.26
C GLN A 657 63.22 -74.30 -35.36
N GLU A 658 62.84 -73.55 -34.31
CA GLU A 658 61.57 -72.80 -34.30
C GLU A 658 61.61 -71.44 -34.99
N VAL A 659 62.77 -70.90 -35.36
CA VAL A 659 62.88 -69.52 -35.90
C VAL A 659 62.53 -69.41 -37.40
N GLU A 660 62.25 -70.51 -38.12
CA GLU A 660 62.24 -70.51 -39.61
C GLU A 660 60.97 -71.02 -40.32
N LYS A 661 59.80 -71.10 -39.66
CA LYS A 661 58.51 -71.36 -40.34
C LYS A 661 57.50 -70.27 -39.98
N VAL A 662 57.40 -69.22 -40.78
CA VAL A 662 56.48 -69.13 -41.94
C VAL A 662 55.03 -69.19 -41.43
N GLU A 663 54.42 -68.03 -41.20
CA GLU A 663 53.69 -67.32 -42.27
C GLU A 663 52.53 -68.18 -42.80
N GLU A 664 51.45 -68.30 -42.04
CA GLU A 664 50.11 -68.64 -42.54
C GLU A 664 49.07 -68.42 -41.43
N ALA A 665 48.58 -67.17 -41.28
CA ALA A 665 47.22 -66.84 -40.84
C ALA A 665 47.07 -65.32 -40.60
N SER A 666 46.21 -64.70 -41.41
CA SER A 666 45.66 -63.34 -41.34
C SER A 666 44.68 -63.20 -40.13
N PRO A 667 44.03 -62.03 -39.77
CA PRO A 667 43.31 -61.14 -40.71
C PRO A 667 43.04 -59.64 -40.33
N ILE A 668 42.49 -58.90 -41.32
CA ILE A 668 41.50 -57.78 -41.28
C ILE A 668 41.92 -56.45 -40.58
N GLN A 669 42.35 -55.42 -41.32
CA GLN A 669 41.56 -54.39 -42.04
C GLN A 669 40.61 -53.50 -41.21
N LYS A 670 41.10 -52.27 -41.00
CA LYS A 670 40.37 -51.01 -40.82
C LYS A 670 39.58 -50.66 -42.09
N ASN A 671 38.38 -50.06 -41.95
CA ASN A 671 37.92 -48.88 -42.71
C ASN A 671 36.62 -48.32 -42.09
N ILE A 672 36.68 -47.13 -41.46
CA ILE A 672 36.17 -45.81 -41.93
C ILE A 672 34.63 -45.73 -41.73
N THR A 673 34.05 -44.97 -40.80
CA THR A 673 34.39 -43.65 -40.23
C THR A 673 34.57 -42.54 -41.26
N SER A 674 33.51 -42.21 -42.00
CA SER A 674 33.36 -40.91 -42.66
C SER A 674 31.88 -40.66 -42.98
N LEU A 675 31.20 -39.83 -42.18
CA LEU A 675 30.05 -38.97 -42.54
C LEU A 675 29.34 -38.49 -41.26
N SER A 676 29.97 -37.58 -40.52
CA SER A 676 29.30 -36.79 -39.47
C SER A 676 30.02 -35.47 -39.19
N GLN A 677 30.25 -34.66 -40.23
CA GLN A 677 30.53 -33.23 -40.08
C GLN A 677 29.92 -32.44 -41.25
N SER A 678 28.60 -32.31 -41.24
CA SER A 678 27.87 -31.20 -41.86
C SER A 678 26.42 -31.23 -41.42
N ILE A 679 26.08 -30.47 -40.38
CA ILE A 679 24.85 -29.67 -40.30
C ILE A 679 25.15 -28.60 -39.27
N GLY A 680 25.24 -27.38 -39.80
CA GLY A 680 25.58 -26.17 -39.07
C GLY A 680 24.39 -25.56 -38.34
N THR A 681 24.78 -24.62 -37.50
CA THR A 681 24.03 -23.47 -37.00
C THR A 681 23.20 -22.76 -38.08
N GLY A 682 21.96 -22.41 -37.70
CA GLY A 682 21.21 -21.25 -38.20
C GLY A 682 19.93 -21.59 -38.98
N VAL A 683 18.81 -21.84 -38.29
CA VAL A 683 17.73 -20.88 -37.94
C VAL A 683 16.94 -21.48 -36.78
#